data_AF-A0A2M8LF91-F1
#
_entry.id   AF-A0A2M8LF91-F1
#
_cell.length_a   1.000
_cell.length_b   1.000
_cell.length_c   1.000
_cell.angle_alpha   90.00
_cell.angle_beta   90.00
_cell.angle_gamma   90.00
#
_symmetry.space_group_name_H-M   'P 1'
#
loop_
_entity.id
_entity.type
_entity.pdbx_description
1 polymer ?
#
loop_
_entity_poly.entity_id
_entity_poly.type
_entity_poly.pdbx_seq_one_letter_code
_entity_poly.pdbx_strand_id
1 'polypeptide(L)'
;MFVIVIYSVYAYPAVAVRRQRFTPLFILATLTATIMSLPFFRSSIRVARNNWQFIALVLFCVSTSIFAAPSFAQTTFPNNTVWKTKDDARVFLLSNSHKRHLSSPNILYSYGFDFGDVKTTNDVTALMAVPNVRVAKTPNSPAVYDISSGYRVPIVSESAFLAAGYSWDEIAVMSELELDSYPAVPQAAPPIVEDTAPMPLTTPNQTTTPADAPLPPIIAKLADARKLLHTATPIYPQQKRIAWTRSLTKGMSGSDVVLLQEALKQLGYFPKTVLANGVFGPTTTASVVAFQKAEGIEAIGVVGPQTREALERHNVVGSNGKVVTSWQDTVPSDREVLLAVWNPSTNDMQTVQVTLTTEDVLIGGALRRIPKAISKTAGFRIDYTSGNGVNVQYTVASPSGYQVLANKFPIFDSGSGTTGTFPPAEEIYVPYSDTFLDPVIVASGRSYLDDVIVTALKELNLQGVHSVTGRGLVGDVVDPDVLRTISLIEHMDTGEFLRATDKGPVLNKVFAILATNREDSYRFAGSSAGALGLAQFIKPTYASIAAHYPSAHLIGDFKKGMADHVNAFKAMALYTDLNQNVLESYAKANLSRNPALFTDAMREVLAAAYNGGATRVRKAIQHFGDNWQVAVSSYYGLRNETKSYLKKFRAVESWLTVS
;
A
#
# COMPACT_ATOMS: atom_id res chain seq x y z
N MET A 1 -8.26 56.09 -17.81
CA MET A 1 -8.06 57.09 -16.75
C MET A 1 -9.00 56.74 -15.60
N PHE A 2 -8.44 56.59 -14.40
CA PHE A 2 -9.06 56.32 -13.09
C PHE A 2 -9.58 54.91 -12.74
N VAL A 3 -8.71 54.23 -12.01
CA VAL A 3 -8.93 53.22 -10.96
C VAL A 3 -9.88 53.78 -9.88
N ILE A 4 -10.86 52.99 -9.43
CA ILE A 4 -11.46 53.13 -8.09
C ILE A 4 -11.39 51.77 -7.40
N VAL A 5 -10.65 51.78 -6.29
CA VAL A 5 -10.46 50.70 -5.32
C VAL A 5 -11.74 50.51 -4.51
N ILE A 6 -12.21 49.27 -4.37
CA ILE A 6 -13.06 48.85 -3.23
C ILE A 6 -12.35 47.71 -2.52
N TYR A 7 -11.50 48.09 -1.58
CA TYR A 7 -11.20 47.29 -0.40
C TYR A 7 -12.18 47.73 0.69
N SER A 8 -12.54 46.80 1.59
CA SER A 8 -13.23 47.00 2.89
C SER A 8 -14.72 46.64 2.94
N VAL A 9 -15.05 45.33 2.95
CA VAL A 9 -16.06 44.76 3.88
C VAL A 9 -15.77 43.26 4.03
N TYR A 10 -14.79 42.84 4.83
CA TYR A 10 -14.77 41.51 5.47
C TYR A 10 -13.77 41.52 6.63
N ALA A 11 -14.09 42.30 7.64
CA ALA A 11 -13.51 42.15 8.97
C ALA A 11 -14.58 42.62 9.97
N TYR A 12 -15.21 41.69 10.68
CA TYR A 12 -15.51 41.69 12.12
C TYR A 12 -16.21 40.35 12.47
N PRO A 13 -16.09 39.86 13.71
CA PRO A 13 -16.01 38.45 14.06
C PRO A 13 -17.36 37.83 14.41
N ALA A 14 -17.37 36.50 14.37
CA ALA A 14 -18.47 35.66 14.79
C ALA A 14 -18.90 35.95 16.24
N VAL A 15 -20.11 36.50 16.39
CA VAL A 15 -20.90 36.37 17.62
C VAL A 15 -21.91 35.25 17.38
N ALA A 16 -21.95 34.31 18.31
CA ALA A 16 -22.78 33.12 18.28
C ALA A 16 -24.26 33.42 18.00
N VAL A 17 -24.80 32.85 16.92
CA VAL A 17 -26.25 32.74 16.70
C VAL A 17 -26.57 31.33 16.23
N ARG A 18 -27.48 30.69 16.98
CA ARG A 18 -28.03 29.34 16.77
C ARG A 18 -28.63 29.19 15.37
N ARG A 19 -28.54 27.96 14.85
CA ARG A 19 -29.18 27.45 13.62
C ARG A 19 -30.61 27.98 13.42
N GLN A 20 -30.81 28.83 12.42
CA GLN A 20 -32.07 28.95 11.69
C GLN A 20 -31.78 29.03 10.19
N ARG A 21 -32.47 28.19 9.41
CA ARG A 21 -32.35 28.11 7.95
C ARG A 21 -33.01 29.34 7.31
N PHE A 22 -32.24 30.19 6.63
CA PHE A 22 -32.81 31.22 5.74
C PHE A 22 -32.92 30.66 4.32
N THR A 23 -34.10 30.78 3.71
CA THR A 23 -34.35 30.39 2.31
C THR A 23 -33.89 31.48 1.33
N PRO A 24 -33.46 31.13 0.10
CA PRO A 24 -32.92 32.05 -0.90
C PRO A 24 -33.82 33.25 -1.27
N LEU A 25 -35.14 33.18 -1.02
CA LEU A 25 -36.05 34.32 -1.20
C LEU A 25 -35.71 35.53 -0.30
N PHE A 26 -35.11 35.33 0.88
CA PHE A 26 -34.84 36.42 1.83
C PHE A 26 -33.62 37.25 1.43
N ILE A 27 -32.67 36.65 0.72
CA ILE A 27 -31.48 37.32 0.17
C ILE A 27 -31.87 38.14 -1.08
N LEU A 28 -32.82 37.63 -1.88
CA LEU A 28 -33.31 38.34 -3.07
C LEU A 28 -34.08 39.63 -2.71
N ALA A 29 -34.83 39.62 -1.59
CA ALA A 29 -35.60 40.75 -1.09
C ALA A 29 -34.73 41.88 -0.51
N THR A 30 -33.60 41.54 0.14
CA THR A 30 -32.66 42.53 0.70
C THR A 30 -31.77 43.17 -0.36
N LEU A 31 -31.44 42.45 -1.45
CA LEU A 31 -30.72 43.03 -2.59
C LEU A 31 -31.58 44.02 -3.39
N THR A 32 -32.86 43.72 -3.61
CA THR A 32 -33.77 44.60 -4.36
C THR A 32 -34.03 45.92 -3.63
N ALA A 33 -34.15 45.89 -2.30
CA ALA A 33 -34.32 47.09 -1.48
C ALA A 33 -33.10 48.04 -1.53
N THR A 34 -31.88 47.48 -1.60
CA THR A 34 -30.63 48.25 -1.60
C THR A 34 -30.36 48.91 -2.96
N ILE A 35 -30.70 48.24 -4.07
CA ILE A 35 -30.55 48.79 -5.43
C ILE A 35 -31.54 49.95 -5.67
N MET A 36 -32.75 49.87 -5.13
CA MET A 36 -33.76 50.94 -5.24
C MET A 36 -33.45 52.20 -4.42
N SER A 37 -32.50 52.14 -3.47
CA SER A 37 -32.07 53.29 -2.67
C SER A 37 -30.92 54.12 -3.28
N LEU A 38 -30.34 53.70 -4.41
CA LEU A 38 -29.23 54.41 -5.06
C LEU A 38 -29.72 55.68 -5.80
N PRO A 39 -29.03 56.84 -5.66
CA PRO A 39 -29.48 58.13 -6.22
C PRO A 39 -29.69 58.13 -7.74
N PHE A 40 -29.00 57.24 -8.47
CA PHE A 40 -29.02 57.15 -9.92
C PHE A 40 -30.37 56.68 -10.49
N PHE A 41 -31.17 55.94 -9.71
CA PHE A 41 -32.48 55.42 -10.16
C PHE A 41 -33.64 56.41 -10.01
N ARG A 42 -33.48 57.50 -9.25
CA ARG A 42 -34.54 58.50 -9.03
C ARG A 42 -34.75 59.44 -10.23
N SER A 43 -33.77 59.56 -11.12
CA SER A 43 -33.79 60.48 -12.26
C SER A 43 -34.47 59.92 -13.51
N SER A 44 -34.57 58.59 -13.64
CA SER A 44 -35.06 57.92 -14.86
C SER A 44 -36.53 57.47 -14.79
N ILE A 45 -37.22 57.70 -13.67
CA ILE A 45 -38.62 57.25 -13.45
C ILE A 45 -39.65 58.32 -13.88
N ARG A 46 -39.24 59.51 -14.34
CA ARG A 46 -40.18 60.56 -14.78
C ARG A 46 -40.68 60.42 -16.23
N VAL A 47 -40.16 59.50 -17.03
CA VAL A 47 -40.56 59.33 -18.45
C VAL A 47 -41.22 57.98 -18.75
N ALA A 48 -41.22 57.00 -17.85
CA ALA A 48 -41.76 55.65 -18.10
C ALA A 48 -43.06 55.33 -17.33
N ARG A 49 -43.90 56.33 -17.05
CA ARG A 49 -45.02 56.16 -16.10
C ARG A 49 -46.19 55.31 -16.60
N ASN A 50 -46.22 54.85 -17.85
CA ASN A 50 -47.30 54.02 -18.39
C ASN A 50 -46.85 52.86 -19.29
N ASN A 51 -45.58 52.44 -19.23
CA ASN A 51 -45.12 51.31 -20.04
C ASN A 51 -44.43 50.24 -19.19
N TRP A 52 -45.24 49.50 -18.44
CA TRP A 52 -44.80 48.35 -17.63
C TRP A 52 -44.02 47.33 -18.46
N GLN A 53 -44.31 47.20 -19.76
CA GLN A 53 -43.55 46.34 -20.66
C GLN A 53 -42.13 46.86 -20.92
N PHE A 54 -41.92 48.18 -20.97
CA PHE A 54 -40.59 48.76 -21.14
C PHE A 54 -39.75 48.65 -19.85
N ILE A 55 -40.37 48.86 -18.68
CA ILE A 55 -39.70 48.65 -17.39
C ILE A 55 -39.38 47.16 -17.18
N ALA A 56 -40.30 46.26 -17.55
CA ALA A 56 -40.06 44.82 -17.51
C ALA A 56 -38.96 44.40 -18.50
N LEU A 57 -38.92 44.98 -19.70
CA LEU A 57 -37.88 44.69 -20.70
C LEU A 57 -36.50 45.23 -20.27
N VAL A 58 -36.44 46.42 -19.68
CA VAL A 58 -35.18 46.99 -19.15
C VAL A 58 -34.71 46.20 -17.93
N LEU A 59 -35.60 45.81 -17.02
CA LEU A 59 -35.24 44.94 -15.88
C LEU A 59 -34.84 43.54 -16.36
N PHE A 60 -35.49 43.01 -17.39
CA PHE A 60 -35.12 41.74 -18.03
C PHE A 60 -33.74 41.85 -18.68
N CYS A 61 -33.47 42.89 -19.48
CA CYS A 61 -32.17 43.13 -20.12
C CYS A 61 -31.05 43.43 -19.12
N VAL A 62 -31.31 44.16 -18.03
CA VAL A 62 -30.33 44.42 -16.96
C VAL A 62 -30.09 43.15 -16.13
N SER A 63 -31.11 42.30 -15.92
CA SER A 63 -30.94 41.00 -15.26
C SER A 63 -30.19 39.98 -16.12
N THR A 64 -30.34 40.01 -17.45
CA THR A 64 -29.62 39.12 -18.36
C THR A 64 -28.22 39.63 -18.72
N SER A 65 -27.95 40.93 -18.56
CA SER A 65 -26.65 41.54 -18.87
C SER A 65 -25.71 41.65 -17.65
N ILE A 66 -26.22 41.57 -16.41
CA ILE A 66 -25.40 41.53 -15.18
C ILE A 66 -25.05 40.09 -14.75
N PHE A 67 -25.73 39.07 -15.29
CA PHE A 67 -25.41 37.65 -15.05
C PHE A 67 -24.82 36.92 -16.26
N ALA A 68 -24.42 37.64 -17.30
CA ALA A 68 -23.44 37.11 -18.26
C ALA A 68 -22.04 37.20 -17.63
N ALA A 69 -21.83 36.48 -16.52
CA ALA A 69 -20.49 36.03 -16.19
C ALA A 69 -19.94 35.34 -17.45
N PRO A 70 -18.65 35.52 -17.81
CA PRO A 70 -18.07 34.63 -18.81
C PRO A 70 -18.40 33.22 -18.35
N SER A 71 -19.18 32.50 -19.15
CA SER A 71 -19.35 31.07 -18.97
C SER A 71 -17.98 30.49 -19.22
N PHE A 72 -17.14 30.45 -18.19
CA PHE A 72 -15.99 29.57 -18.19
C PHE A 72 -16.58 28.21 -18.51
N ALA A 73 -16.21 27.67 -19.66
CA ALA A 73 -16.64 26.34 -20.04
C ALA A 73 -16.24 25.42 -18.89
N GLN A 74 -17.22 24.96 -18.11
CA GLN A 74 -16.97 24.05 -17.02
C GLN A 74 -16.34 22.82 -17.64
N THR A 75 -15.13 22.47 -17.20
CA THR A 75 -14.44 21.29 -17.73
C THR A 75 -15.35 20.09 -17.55
N THR A 76 -15.80 19.51 -18.66
CA THR A 76 -16.64 18.33 -18.67
C THR A 76 -15.77 17.12 -18.94
N PHE A 77 -15.94 16.08 -18.14
CA PHE A 77 -15.19 14.84 -18.29
C PHE A 77 -16.06 13.81 -19.00
N PRO A 78 -15.61 13.24 -20.13
CA PRO A 78 -16.37 12.23 -20.84
C PRO A 78 -16.64 10.98 -19.98
N ASN A 79 -17.76 10.33 -20.23
CA ASN A 79 -18.12 9.09 -19.55
C ASN A 79 -17.12 7.97 -19.89
N ASN A 80 -16.87 7.05 -18.95
CA ASN A 80 -15.92 5.93 -19.05
C ASN A 80 -14.50 6.37 -19.46
N THR A 81 -13.97 7.36 -18.75
CA THR A 81 -12.58 7.79 -18.94
C THR A 81 -11.83 7.86 -17.62
N VAL A 82 -10.53 7.64 -17.67
CA VAL A 82 -9.65 7.69 -16.50
C VAL A 82 -8.86 9.00 -16.48
N TRP A 83 -8.88 9.67 -15.33
CA TRP A 83 -8.27 10.98 -15.16
C TRP A 83 -7.49 11.07 -13.86
N LYS A 84 -6.44 11.88 -13.88
CA LYS A 84 -5.76 12.38 -12.68
C LYS A 84 -5.63 13.89 -12.77
N THR A 85 -5.37 14.55 -11.65
CA THR A 85 -4.92 15.95 -11.72
C THR A 85 -3.42 15.99 -11.97
N LYS A 86 -2.92 17.17 -12.36
CA LYS A 86 -1.48 17.36 -12.58
C LYS A 86 -0.65 17.08 -11.33
N ASP A 87 -1.17 17.46 -10.16
CA ASP A 87 -0.43 17.44 -8.88
C ASP A 87 -0.93 16.34 -7.92
N ASP A 88 -1.76 15.41 -8.41
CA ASP A 88 -2.29 14.28 -7.63
C ASP A 88 -2.16 12.98 -8.42
N ALA A 89 -1.46 12.01 -7.85
CA ALA A 89 -1.22 10.72 -8.48
C ALA A 89 -2.46 9.81 -8.48
N ARG A 90 -3.50 10.14 -7.73
CA ARG A 90 -4.74 9.37 -7.68
C ARG A 90 -5.41 9.34 -9.04
N VAL A 91 -5.68 8.14 -9.53
CA VAL A 91 -6.37 7.92 -10.80
C VAL A 91 -7.85 7.70 -10.51
N PHE A 92 -8.69 8.50 -11.16
CA PHE A 92 -10.12 8.43 -11.05
C PHE A 92 -10.73 7.86 -12.33
N LEU A 93 -11.56 6.83 -12.22
CA LEU A 93 -12.46 6.43 -13.29
C LEU A 93 -13.74 7.25 -13.20
N LEU A 94 -14.04 7.99 -14.26
CA LEU A 94 -15.23 8.81 -14.37
C LEU A 94 -16.26 8.04 -15.18
N SER A 95 -17.37 7.71 -14.52
CA SER A 95 -18.49 7.00 -15.12
C SER A 95 -19.83 7.50 -14.57
N ASN A 96 -20.83 7.68 -15.44
CA ASN A 96 -22.18 8.12 -15.09
C ASN A 96 -22.21 9.38 -14.22
N SER A 97 -21.44 10.40 -14.61
CA SER A 97 -21.29 11.68 -13.87
C SER A 97 -20.72 11.55 -12.45
N HIS A 98 -20.15 10.40 -12.11
CA HIS A 98 -19.49 10.13 -10.85
C HIS A 98 -18.02 9.75 -11.08
N LYS A 99 -17.21 9.87 -10.03
CA LYS A 99 -15.83 9.41 -10.03
C LYS A 99 -15.62 8.28 -9.02
N ARG A 100 -14.64 7.43 -9.31
CA ARG A 100 -14.15 6.36 -8.43
C ARG A 100 -12.64 6.43 -8.39
N HIS A 101 -12.05 6.39 -7.21
CA HIS A 101 -10.60 6.31 -7.07
C HIS A 101 -10.14 4.86 -7.28
N LEU A 102 -9.29 4.64 -8.28
CA LEU A 102 -8.70 3.33 -8.55
C LEU A 102 -7.44 3.16 -7.71
N SER A 103 -7.54 2.37 -6.64
CA SER A 103 -6.51 2.26 -5.60
C SER A 103 -5.28 1.43 -6.00
N SER A 104 -5.32 0.72 -7.13
CA SER A 104 -4.16 -0.02 -7.66
C SER A 104 -4.18 -0.11 -9.19
N PRO A 105 -3.01 -0.33 -9.82
CA PRO A 105 -2.92 -0.64 -11.26
C PRO A 105 -3.78 -1.82 -11.70
N ASN A 106 -3.90 -2.86 -10.87
CA ASN A 106 -4.69 -4.05 -11.23
C ASN A 106 -6.18 -3.74 -11.37
N ILE A 107 -6.69 -2.78 -10.58
CA ILE A 107 -8.06 -2.31 -10.72
C ILE A 107 -8.22 -1.54 -12.03
N LEU A 108 -7.28 -0.67 -12.39
CA LEU A 108 -7.24 0.02 -13.70
C LEU A 108 -7.30 -0.98 -14.87
N TYR A 109 -6.44 -2.01 -14.84
CA TYR A 109 -6.42 -3.06 -15.85
C TYR A 109 -7.70 -3.88 -15.91
N SER A 110 -8.38 -4.08 -14.77
CA SER A 110 -9.66 -4.81 -14.72
C SER A 110 -10.77 -4.14 -15.54
N TYR A 111 -10.62 -2.84 -15.83
CA TYR A 111 -11.54 -2.08 -16.67
C TYR A 111 -11.08 -1.95 -18.13
N GLY A 112 -10.00 -2.62 -18.51
CA GLY A 112 -9.43 -2.56 -19.86
C GLY A 112 -8.68 -1.26 -20.15
N PHE A 113 -8.43 -0.44 -19.14
CA PHE A 113 -7.58 0.75 -19.25
C PHE A 113 -6.14 0.43 -18.88
N ASP A 114 -5.19 1.15 -19.47
CA ASP A 114 -3.81 1.22 -19.03
C ASP A 114 -3.44 2.62 -18.55
N PHE A 115 -2.19 2.81 -18.12
CA PHE A 115 -1.73 4.13 -17.67
C PHE A 115 -1.62 5.16 -18.80
N GLY A 116 -1.50 4.73 -20.06
CA GLY A 116 -1.53 5.60 -21.23
C GLY A 116 -2.92 6.18 -21.49
N ASP A 117 -3.97 5.49 -21.05
CA ASP A 117 -5.35 6.01 -21.11
C ASP A 117 -5.63 7.10 -20.07
N VAL A 118 -4.81 7.21 -19.01
CA VAL A 118 -4.99 8.16 -17.91
C VAL A 118 -4.70 9.58 -18.37
N LYS A 119 -5.75 10.38 -18.50
CA LYS A 119 -5.67 11.78 -18.91
C LYS A 119 -5.35 12.67 -17.72
N THR A 120 -4.56 13.72 -17.95
CA THR A 120 -4.23 14.70 -16.90
C THR A 120 -5.04 15.96 -17.11
N THR A 121 -5.71 16.45 -16.06
CA THR A 121 -6.38 17.75 -16.06
C THR A 121 -5.70 18.74 -15.11
N ASN A 122 -5.66 20.01 -15.52
CA ASN A 122 -5.24 21.11 -14.64
C ASN A 122 -6.42 21.68 -13.85
N ASP A 123 -7.66 21.33 -14.23
CA ASP A 123 -8.87 21.78 -13.54
C ASP A 123 -9.19 20.85 -12.37
N VAL A 124 -8.37 20.98 -11.31
CA VAL A 124 -8.51 20.24 -10.05
C VAL A 124 -9.90 20.46 -9.48
N THR A 125 -10.39 21.70 -9.50
CA THR A 125 -11.70 22.06 -8.96
C THR A 125 -12.82 21.32 -9.68
N ALA A 126 -12.80 21.27 -11.01
CA ALA A 126 -13.82 20.54 -11.76
C ALA A 126 -13.74 19.03 -11.51
N LEU A 127 -12.55 18.42 -11.53
CA LEU A 127 -12.41 16.98 -11.27
C LEU A 127 -12.83 16.62 -9.83
N MET A 128 -12.48 17.49 -8.87
CA MET A 128 -12.83 17.28 -7.48
C MET A 128 -14.31 17.53 -7.18
N ALA A 129 -14.97 18.38 -7.96
CA ALA A 129 -16.41 18.62 -7.90
C ALA A 129 -17.26 17.47 -8.48
N VAL A 130 -16.68 16.56 -9.28
CA VAL A 130 -17.39 15.34 -9.71
C VAL A 130 -17.72 14.49 -8.47
N PRO A 131 -19.00 14.16 -8.23
CA PRO A 131 -19.41 13.37 -7.06
C PRO A 131 -18.75 11.99 -7.04
N ASN A 132 -18.39 11.48 -5.85
CA ASN A 132 -17.93 10.10 -5.73
C ASN A 132 -19.09 9.12 -5.90
N VAL A 133 -18.83 7.96 -6.49
CA VAL A 133 -19.78 6.84 -6.41
C VAL A 133 -20.01 6.48 -4.94
N ARG A 134 -21.28 6.31 -4.58
CA ARG A 134 -21.71 5.99 -3.21
C ARG A 134 -22.23 4.56 -3.07
N VAL A 135 -22.74 3.99 -4.16
CA VAL A 135 -23.40 2.69 -4.16
C VAL A 135 -23.01 1.88 -5.39
N ALA A 136 -22.72 0.59 -5.20
CA ALA A 136 -22.17 -0.25 -6.25
C ALA A 136 -22.63 -1.71 -6.20
N LYS A 137 -22.49 -2.41 -7.32
CA LYS A 137 -22.65 -3.86 -7.46
C LYS A 137 -21.62 -4.43 -8.42
N THR A 138 -21.48 -5.75 -8.47
CA THR A 138 -20.71 -6.42 -9.53
C THR A 138 -21.61 -6.85 -10.68
N PRO A 139 -21.08 -7.07 -11.91
CA PRO A 139 -21.88 -7.44 -13.07
C PRO A 139 -22.72 -8.71 -12.87
N ASN A 140 -22.18 -9.66 -12.11
CA ASN A 140 -22.72 -11.02 -11.99
C ASN A 140 -23.49 -11.25 -10.67
N SER A 141 -23.63 -10.22 -9.83
CA SER A 141 -24.33 -10.30 -8.55
C SER A 141 -25.46 -9.27 -8.48
N PRO A 142 -26.66 -9.66 -8.01
CA PRO A 142 -27.72 -8.70 -7.71
C PRO A 142 -27.48 -7.94 -6.40
N ALA A 143 -26.48 -8.32 -5.59
CA ALA A 143 -26.19 -7.65 -4.32
C ALA A 143 -25.67 -6.22 -4.54
N VAL A 144 -26.25 -5.27 -3.82
CA VAL A 144 -25.90 -3.85 -3.87
C VAL A 144 -25.25 -3.45 -2.55
N TYR A 145 -24.20 -2.63 -2.62
CA TYR A 145 -23.42 -2.21 -1.46
C TYR A 145 -23.28 -0.70 -1.40
N ASP A 146 -23.48 -0.12 -0.22
CA ASP A 146 -23.03 1.24 0.09
C ASP A 146 -21.53 1.20 0.34
N ILE A 147 -20.80 2.07 -0.37
CA ILE A 147 -19.34 2.21 -0.31
C ILE A 147 -18.90 3.63 0.09
N SER A 148 -19.86 4.50 0.40
CA SER A 148 -19.60 5.92 0.70
C SER A 148 -18.73 6.14 1.95
N SER A 149 -18.71 5.17 2.86
CA SER A 149 -17.89 5.16 4.07
C SER A 149 -16.47 4.60 3.86
N GLY A 150 -16.15 4.12 2.65
CA GLY A 150 -14.94 3.35 2.38
C GLY A 150 -15.03 1.86 2.78
N TYR A 151 -16.14 1.43 3.38
CA TYR A 151 -16.46 0.02 3.63
C TYR A 151 -17.53 -0.47 2.68
N ARG A 152 -17.54 -1.77 2.39
CA ARG A 152 -18.60 -2.46 1.65
C ARG A 152 -19.74 -2.85 2.61
N VAL A 153 -20.79 -2.04 2.65
CA VAL A 153 -21.99 -2.28 3.47
C VAL A 153 -23.08 -2.91 2.60
N PRO A 154 -23.53 -4.16 2.85
CA PRO A 154 -24.61 -4.76 2.07
C PRO A 154 -25.94 -4.01 2.30
N ILE A 155 -26.59 -3.61 1.21
CA ILE A 155 -27.94 -3.05 1.24
C ILE A 155 -28.93 -4.21 1.10
N VAL A 156 -29.62 -4.52 2.20
CA VAL A 156 -30.38 -5.77 2.35
C VAL A 156 -31.80 -5.74 1.78
N SER A 157 -32.30 -4.57 1.33
CA SER A 157 -33.61 -4.43 0.69
C SER A 157 -33.75 -3.13 -0.10
N GLU A 158 -34.69 -3.10 -1.05
CA GLU A 158 -35.10 -1.87 -1.77
C GLU A 158 -35.57 -0.77 -0.80
N SER A 159 -36.33 -1.12 0.24
CA SER A 159 -36.76 -0.13 1.23
C SER A 159 -35.57 0.50 1.97
N ALA A 160 -34.53 -0.28 2.29
CA ALA A 160 -33.30 0.25 2.89
C ALA A 160 -32.50 1.11 1.90
N PHE A 161 -32.48 0.73 0.63
CA PHE A 161 -31.85 1.48 -0.47
C PHE A 161 -32.47 2.88 -0.62
N LEU A 162 -33.80 2.94 -0.75
CA LEU A 162 -34.53 4.20 -0.92
C LEU A 162 -34.52 5.05 0.36
N ALA A 163 -34.62 4.43 1.54
CA ALA A 163 -34.57 5.14 2.83
C ALA A 163 -33.19 5.79 3.10
N ALA A 164 -32.11 5.20 2.58
CA ALA A 164 -30.77 5.80 2.61
C ALA A 164 -30.59 6.94 1.59
N GLY A 165 -31.63 7.25 0.81
CA GLY A 165 -31.63 8.34 -0.16
C GLY A 165 -30.85 8.02 -1.44
N TYR A 166 -30.68 6.74 -1.77
CA TYR A 166 -30.10 6.30 -3.04
C TYR A 166 -31.18 6.17 -4.11
N SER A 167 -30.83 6.49 -5.35
CA SER A 167 -31.63 6.20 -6.53
C SER A 167 -31.03 5.08 -7.37
N TRP A 168 -31.87 4.31 -8.07
CA TRP A 168 -31.45 3.11 -8.81
C TRP A 168 -30.44 3.39 -9.93
N ASP A 169 -30.45 4.61 -10.48
CA ASP A 169 -29.49 5.11 -11.46
C ASP A 169 -28.11 5.47 -10.87
N GLU A 170 -27.98 5.58 -9.55
CA GLU A 170 -26.69 5.77 -8.87
C GLU A 170 -25.86 4.49 -8.76
N ILE A 171 -26.46 3.30 -8.99
CA ILE A 171 -25.77 2.02 -8.81
C ILE A 171 -24.68 1.86 -9.86
N ALA A 172 -23.43 2.03 -9.42
CA ALA A 172 -22.28 1.79 -10.25
C ALA A 172 -22.02 0.28 -10.39
N VAL A 173 -21.76 -0.17 -11.61
CA VAL A 173 -21.22 -1.52 -11.84
C VAL A 173 -19.69 -1.45 -11.69
N MET A 174 -19.14 -2.33 -10.85
CA MET A 174 -17.72 -2.41 -10.52
C MET A 174 -17.17 -3.83 -10.74
N SER A 175 -15.88 -3.96 -11.05
CA SER A 175 -15.21 -5.26 -11.06
C SER A 175 -15.16 -5.84 -9.64
N GLU A 176 -15.12 -7.18 -9.54
CA GLU A 176 -14.97 -7.86 -8.24
C GLU A 176 -13.72 -7.37 -7.50
N LEU A 177 -12.62 -7.13 -8.23
CA LEU A 177 -11.36 -6.65 -7.67
C LEU A 177 -11.46 -5.24 -7.06
N GLU A 178 -12.19 -4.32 -7.71
CA GLU A 178 -12.44 -3.00 -7.10
C GLU A 178 -13.35 -3.13 -5.89
N LEU A 179 -14.44 -3.89 -5.99
CA LEU A 179 -15.38 -4.02 -4.89
C LEU A 179 -14.75 -4.70 -3.66
N ASP A 180 -13.85 -5.66 -3.85
CA ASP A 180 -13.11 -6.33 -2.78
C ASP A 180 -12.03 -5.45 -2.12
N SER A 181 -11.65 -4.34 -2.76
CA SER A 181 -10.81 -3.31 -2.13
C SER A 181 -11.53 -2.55 -1.02
N TYR A 182 -12.87 -2.61 -0.97
CA TYR A 182 -13.68 -2.06 0.11
C TYR A 182 -13.91 -3.15 1.18
N PRO A 183 -13.30 -3.03 2.38
CA PRO A 183 -13.48 -4.02 3.43
C PRO A 183 -14.95 -4.10 3.88
N ALA A 184 -15.42 -5.27 4.26
CA ALA A 184 -16.76 -5.40 4.86
C ALA A 184 -16.85 -4.61 6.18
N VAL A 185 -18.01 -4.01 6.46
CA VAL A 185 -18.22 -3.22 7.68
C VAL A 185 -17.99 -4.08 8.93
N PRO A 186 -17.18 -3.63 9.90
CA PRO A 186 -17.15 -4.21 11.23
C PRO A 186 -18.52 -3.99 11.91
N GLN A 187 -19.16 -5.05 12.38
CA GLN A 187 -20.46 -4.98 13.07
C GLN A 187 -20.41 -3.96 14.23
N ALA A 188 -21.16 -2.87 14.13
CA ALA A 188 -20.95 -1.67 14.94
C ALA A 188 -21.49 -1.75 16.38
N ALA A 189 -20.77 -1.14 17.31
CA ALA A 189 -21.23 -0.65 18.61
C ALA A 189 -21.43 0.90 18.55
N PRO A 190 -22.10 1.53 19.54
CA PRO A 190 -22.99 2.69 19.34
C PRO A 190 -22.28 4.06 19.23
N PRO A 191 -23.00 5.11 18.78
CA PRO A 191 -22.41 6.39 18.39
C PRO A 191 -22.17 7.33 19.59
N ILE A 192 -21.05 8.07 19.58
CA ILE A 192 -20.78 9.15 20.53
C ILE A 192 -20.28 10.41 19.80
N VAL A 193 -21.11 11.45 19.92
CA VAL A 193 -20.86 12.90 20.14
C VAL A 193 -19.55 13.53 19.65
N GLU A 194 -19.69 14.52 18.74
CA GLU A 194 -18.69 15.50 18.29
C GLU A 194 -18.41 16.61 19.33
N ASP A 195 -17.13 16.95 19.55
CA ASP A 195 -16.48 18.29 19.66
C ASP A 195 -14.97 18.03 19.95
N THR A 196 -13.92 18.57 19.30
CA THR A 196 -13.53 19.97 19.06
C THR A 196 -12.45 20.11 17.95
N ALA A 197 -12.40 21.32 17.37
CA ALA A 197 -11.66 21.81 16.18
C ALA A 197 -10.13 21.56 16.02
N PRO A 198 -9.60 21.62 14.78
CA PRO A 198 -8.15 21.51 14.47
C PRO A 198 -7.41 22.86 14.50
N MET A 199 -6.13 22.83 14.92
CA MET A 199 -5.17 23.94 14.79
C MET A 199 -4.63 24.07 13.34
N PRO A 200 -4.30 25.28 12.87
CA PRO A 200 -3.81 25.50 11.51
C PRO A 200 -2.28 25.30 11.42
N LEU A 201 -1.84 24.44 10.49
CA LEU A 201 -0.45 24.39 10.03
C LEU A 201 -0.27 25.40 8.89
N THR A 202 0.58 26.41 9.12
CA THR A 202 1.02 27.37 8.11
C THR A 202 2.05 26.74 7.16
N THR A 203 1.81 26.82 5.85
CA THR A 203 2.73 26.41 4.77
C THR A 203 3.78 27.49 4.45
N PRO A 204 5.08 27.16 4.34
CA PRO A 204 6.05 27.98 3.62
C PRO A 204 6.15 27.58 2.13
N ASN A 205 6.37 28.60 1.29
CA ASN A 205 6.61 28.65 -0.16
C ASN A 205 6.99 27.36 -0.92
N GLN A 206 6.21 27.07 -1.95
CA GLN A 206 6.52 26.11 -3.02
C GLN A 206 7.68 26.62 -3.90
N THR A 207 8.84 25.97 -3.77
CA THR A 207 9.82 25.87 -4.86
C THR A 207 9.52 24.54 -5.55
N THR A 208 9.34 24.52 -6.88
CA THR A 208 9.03 23.30 -7.64
C THR A 208 10.02 22.20 -7.30
N THR A 209 9.54 21.15 -6.64
CA THR A 209 10.40 20.06 -6.16
C THR A 209 10.60 19.03 -7.27
N PRO A 210 11.65 18.19 -7.23
CA PRO A 210 11.83 17.09 -8.20
C PRO A 210 10.62 16.14 -8.29
N ALA A 211 9.72 16.13 -7.30
CA ALA A 211 8.49 15.35 -7.30
C ALA A 211 7.45 15.83 -8.34
N ASP A 212 7.51 17.09 -8.76
CA ASP A 212 6.57 17.70 -9.71
C ASP A 212 6.98 17.49 -11.19
N ALA A 213 8.18 16.93 -11.42
CA ALA A 213 8.69 16.62 -12.74
C ALA A 213 8.06 15.33 -13.30
N PRO A 214 7.85 15.21 -14.62
CA PRO A 214 7.38 13.96 -15.22
C PRO A 214 8.38 12.83 -14.96
N LEU A 215 7.85 11.66 -14.59
CA LEU A 215 8.68 10.47 -14.35
C LEU A 215 9.55 10.13 -15.58
N PRO A 216 10.81 9.72 -15.39
CA PRO A 216 11.68 9.40 -16.50
C PRO A 216 11.12 8.25 -17.38
N PRO A 217 11.40 8.21 -18.69
CA PRO A 217 10.84 7.21 -19.61
C PRO A 217 11.05 5.75 -19.18
N ILE A 218 12.13 5.47 -18.45
CA ILE A 218 12.41 4.14 -17.89
C ILE A 218 11.28 3.62 -16.98
N ILE A 219 10.58 4.49 -16.25
CA ILE A 219 9.47 4.10 -15.37
C ILE A 219 8.29 3.58 -16.20
N ALA A 220 7.99 4.21 -17.33
CA ALA A 220 6.95 3.71 -18.24
C ALA A 220 7.29 2.30 -18.77
N LYS A 221 8.58 2.01 -18.98
CA LYS A 221 9.05 0.70 -19.44
C LYS A 221 8.96 -0.41 -18.39
N LEU A 222 8.80 -0.09 -17.11
CA LEU A 222 8.59 -1.11 -16.08
C LEU A 222 7.27 -1.87 -16.28
N ALA A 223 6.21 -1.19 -16.72
CA ALA A 223 4.93 -1.83 -17.01
C ALA A 223 5.04 -2.83 -18.18
N ASP A 224 5.72 -2.44 -19.26
CA ASP A 224 6.02 -3.30 -20.40
C ASP A 224 6.86 -4.52 -19.97
N ALA A 225 7.90 -4.30 -19.17
CA ALA A 225 8.77 -5.35 -18.64
C ALA A 225 8.00 -6.35 -17.78
N ARG A 226 7.12 -5.87 -16.89
CA ARG A 226 6.24 -6.73 -16.08
C ARG A 226 5.31 -7.56 -16.96
N LYS A 227 4.63 -6.91 -17.91
CA LYS A 227 3.73 -7.59 -18.85
C LYS A 227 4.46 -8.70 -19.61
N LEU A 228 5.66 -8.40 -20.13
CA LEU A 228 6.50 -9.36 -20.82
C LEU A 228 6.78 -10.59 -19.94
N LEU A 229 7.22 -10.38 -18.70
CA LEU A 229 7.49 -11.46 -17.75
C LEU A 229 6.23 -12.24 -17.33
N HIS A 230 5.08 -11.58 -17.19
CA HIS A 230 3.81 -12.24 -16.88
C HIS A 230 3.41 -13.21 -17.99
N THR A 231 3.58 -12.81 -19.25
CA THR A 231 3.24 -13.65 -20.42
C THR A 231 4.29 -14.71 -20.74
N ALA A 232 5.51 -14.58 -20.21
CA ALA A 232 6.57 -15.54 -20.46
C ALA A 232 6.27 -16.88 -19.78
N THR A 233 6.65 -17.97 -20.47
CA THR A 233 6.53 -19.34 -19.96
C THR A 233 7.09 -19.42 -18.54
N PRO A 234 6.40 -20.12 -17.62
CA PRO A 234 6.90 -20.34 -16.27
C PRO A 234 8.33 -20.88 -16.29
N ILE A 235 9.16 -20.31 -15.43
CA ILE A 235 10.60 -20.60 -15.38
C ILE A 235 10.84 -22.02 -14.87
N TYR A 236 9.87 -22.52 -14.11
CA TYR A 236 9.82 -23.87 -13.61
C TYR A 236 8.86 -24.69 -14.46
N PRO A 237 9.25 -25.90 -14.93
CA PRO A 237 8.36 -26.74 -15.70
C PRO A 237 7.14 -27.05 -14.85
N GLN A 238 6.00 -26.49 -15.25
CA GLN A 238 4.68 -26.80 -14.69
C GLN A 238 4.42 -28.31 -14.74
N GLN A 239 5.12 -29.08 -15.58
CA GLN A 239 5.04 -30.55 -15.67
C GLN A 239 5.57 -31.31 -14.44
N LYS A 240 6.25 -30.65 -13.49
CA LYS A 240 6.49 -31.22 -12.16
C LYS A 240 5.28 -31.04 -11.23
N ARG A 241 4.10 -30.79 -11.81
CA ARG A 241 2.75 -30.97 -11.23
C ARG A 241 2.47 -32.45 -11.04
N ILE A 242 3.09 -32.92 -9.99
CA ILE A 242 2.52 -33.76 -8.99
C ILE A 242 1.12 -34.42 -9.40
N ALA A 243 0.97 -35.74 -9.65
CA ALA A 243 -0.32 -36.40 -10.03
C ALA A 243 -0.75 -37.48 -9.03
N TRP A 244 -2.01 -37.67 -8.64
CA TRP A 244 -2.41 -38.81 -7.80
C TRP A 244 -2.23 -40.14 -8.59
N THR A 245 -1.25 -40.99 -8.27
CA THR A 245 -0.96 -42.20 -9.08
C THR A 245 -1.66 -43.45 -8.58
N ARG A 246 -2.08 -43.46 -7.31
CA ARG A 246 -2.81 -44.57 -6.69
C ARG A 246 -4.22 -44.15 -6.28
N SER A 247 -5.11 -45.12 -6.20
CA SER A 247 -6.47 -44.89 -5.70
C SER A 247 -6.47 -44.66 -4.18
N LEU A 248 -7.23 -43.66 -3.71
CA LEU A 248 -7.34 -43.34 -2.28
C LEU A 248 -8.72 -43.73 -1.75
N THR A 249 -8.76 -44.35 -0.57
CA THR A 249 -9.97 -44.91 0.05
C THR A 249 -9.94 -44.70 1.57
N LYS A 250 -11.10 -44.88 2.21
CA LYS A 250 -11.24 -44.74 3.66
C LYS A 250 -10.26 -45.65 4.41
N GLY A 251 -9.60 -45.09 5.43
CA GLY A 251 -8.61 -45.78 6.26
C GLY A 251 -7.16 -45.60 5.77
N MET A 252 -6.96 -45.04 4.57
CA MET A 252 -5.63 -44.70 4.08
C MET A 252 -5.10 -43.42 4.75
N SER A 253 -3.79 -43.31 4.88
CA SER A 253 -3.12 -42.09 5.34
C SER A 253 -1.88 -41.81 4.50
N GLY A 254 -1.45 -40.55 4.45
CA GLY A 254 -0.26 -40.13 3.71
C GLY A 254 -0.34 -38.70 3.20
N SER A 255 0.76 -38.22 2.61
CA SER A 255 0.86 -36.89 2.02
C SER A 255 -0.08 -36.70 0.82
N ASP A 256 -0.37 -37.76 0.07
CA ASP A 256 -1.36 -37.76 -1.01
C ASP A 256 -2.80 -37.54 -0.51
N VAL A 257 -3.11 -38.00 0.70
CA VAL A 257 -4.39 -37.72 1.39
C VAL A 257 -4.45 -36.28 1.87
N VAL A 258 -3.35 -35.70 2.39
CA VAL A 258 -3.29 -34.27 2.74
C VAL A 258 -3.61 -33.41 1.50
N LEU A 259 -2.99 -33.74 0.37
CA LEU A 259 -3.18 -33.01 -0.88
C LEU A 259 -4.60 -33.15 -1.42
N LEU A 260 -5.21 -34.32 -1.31
CA LEU A 260 -6.62 -34.51 -1.60
C LEU A 260 -7.51 -33.63 -0.70
N GLN A 261 -7.24 -33.59 0.61
CA GLN A 261 -8.02 -32.79 1.56
C GLN A 261 -7.88 -31.29 1.27
N GLU A 262 -6.67 -30.80 1.01
CA GLU A 262 -6.45 -29.40 0.62
C GLU A 262 -7.08 -29.07 -0.73
N ALA A 263 -7.01 -29.98 -1.69
CA ALA A 263 -7.67 -29.81 -2.99
C ALA A 263 -9.19 -29.65 -2.83
N LEU A 264 -9.81 -30.57 -2.10
CA LEU A 264 -11.24 -30.51 -1.79
C LEU A 264 -11.59 -29.27 -0.95
N LYS A 265 -10.67 -28.76 -0.13
CA LYS A 265 -10.85 -27.54 0.68
C LYS A 265 -10.84 -26.28 -0.17
N GLN A 266 -9.92 -26.19 -1.13
CA GLN A 266 -9.88 -25.12 -2.14
C GLN A 266 -11.15 -25.11 -2.98
N LEU A 267 -11.60 -26.29 -3.39
CA LEU A 267 -12.83 -26.49 -4.16
C LEU A 267 -14.12 -26.36 -3.32
N GLY A 268 -14.01 -26.13 -2.01
CA GLY A 268 -15.14 -25.92 -1.11
C GLY A 268 -15.90 -27.18 -0.68
N TYR A 269 -15.43 -28.37 -1.05
CA TYR A 269 -16.01 -29.66 -0.66
C TYR A 269 -15.49 -30.19 0.68
N PHE A 270 -14.37 -29.67 1.19
CA PHE A 270 -13.82 -30.00 2.51
C PHE A 270 -14.03 -28.87 3.52
N PRO A 271 -14.41 -29.15 4.77
CA PRO A 271 -14.68 -28.10 5.76
C PRO A 271 -13.47 -27.19 6.00
N LYS A 272 -13.66 -25.87 5.88
CA LYS A 272 -12.59 -24.87 6.04
C LYS A 272 -11.94 -24.91 7.43
N THR A 273 -12.70 -25.28 8.45
CA THR A 273 -12.28 -25.37 9.85
C THR A 273 -11.53 -26.65 10.20
N VAL A 274 -11.55 -27.67 9.35
CA VAL A 274 -10.87 -28.95 9.58
C VAL A 274 -9.49 -28.92 8.93
N LEU A 275 -8.47 -29.36 9.65
CA LEU A 275 -7.10 -29.46 9.14
C LEU A 275 -6.98 -30.63 8.15
N ALA A 276 -6.23 -30.45 7.07
CA ALA A 276 -5.80 -31.55 6.21
C ALA A 276 -4.72 -32.37 6.96
N ASN A 277 -5.20 -33.33 7.75
CA ASN A 277 -4.37 -34.13 8.65
C ASN A 277 -3.75 -35.37 7.99
N GLY A 278 -4.04 -35.60 6.70
CA GLY A 278 -3.49 -36.73 5.95
C GLY A 278 -4.11 -38.08 6.30
N VAL A 279 -5.26 -38.10 6.98
CA VAL A 279 -6.02 -39.31 7.31
C VAL A 279 -7.33 -39.33 6.54
N PHE A 280 -7.54 -40.37 5.72
CA PHE A 280 -8.74 -40.54 4.92
C PHE A 280 -9.86 -41.12 5.78
N GLY A 281 -10.42 -40.26 6.63
CA GLY A 281 -11.51 -40.57 7.54
C GLY A 281 -12.89 -40.19 6.99
N PRO A 282 -13.94 -40.26 7.83
CA PRO A 282 -15.32 -39.96 7.43
C PRO A 282 -15.50 -38.58 6.77
N THR A 283 -14.80 -37.55 7.25
CA THR A 283 -14.83 -36.21 6.67
C THR A 283 -14.30 -36.20 5.25
N THR A 284 -13.15 -36.83 4.99
CA THR A 284 -12.58 -36.92 3.64
C THR A 284 -13.47 -37.75 2.72
N THR A 285 -14.04 -38.85 3.20
CA THR A 285 -15.03 -39.63 2.44
C THR A 285 -16.22 -38.78 2.03
N ALA A 286 -16.82 -38.01 2.96
CA ALA A 286 -17.96 -37.15 2.66
C ALA A 286 -17.61 -36.06 1.64
N SER A 287 -16.42 -35.46 1.76
CA SER A 287 -15.93 -34.45 0.81
C SER A 287 -15.66 -35.00 -0.58
N VAL A 288 -15.11 -36.22 -0.69
CA VAL A 288 -14.92 -36.90 -1.98
C VAL A 288 -16.26 -37.23 -2.61
N VAL A 289 -17.22 -37.75 -1.85
CA VAL A 289 -18.58 -38.03 -2.33
C VAL A 289 -19.25 -36.74 -2.83
N ALA A 290 -19.13 -35.64 -2.10
CA ALA A 290 -19.70 -34.35 -2.48
C ALA A 290 -19.10 -33.82 -3.80
N PHE A 291 -17.77 -33.90 -3.92
CA PHE A 291 -17.07 -33.54 -5.14
C PHE A 291 -17.48 -34.43 -6.33
N GLN A 292 -17.50 -35.75 -6.14
CA GLN A 292 -17.91 -36.70 -7.19
C GLN A 292 -19.31 -36.42 -7.72
N LYS A 293 -20.27 -36.13 -6.83
CA LYS A 293 -21.63 -35.73 -7.22
C LYS A 293 -21.64 -34.47 -8.08
N ALA A 294 -20.86 -33.46 -7.69
CA ALA A 294 -20.79 -32.21 -8.43
C ALA A 294 -20.15 -32.37 -9.82
N GLU A 295 -19.23 -33.32 -9.96
CA GLU A 295 -18.54 -33.63 -11.22
C GLU A 295 -19.26 -34.66 -12.09
N GLY A 296 -20.44 -35.16 -11.68
CA GLY A 296 -21.18 -36.19 -12.42
C GLY A 296 -20.48 -37.57 -12.41
N ILE A 297 -19.64 -37.83 -11.42
CA ILE A 297 -18.94 -39.10 -11.21
C ILE A 297 -19.73 -39.94 -10.20
N GLU A 298 -19.67 -41.27 -10.35
CA GLU A 298 -20.26 -42.19 -9.37
C GLU A 298 -19.69 -41.91 -7.96
N ALA A 299 -20.58 -41.55 -7.03
CA ALA A 299 -20.20 -40.96 -5.74
C ALA A 299 -19.89 -42.02 -4.66
N ILE A 300 -18.93 -42.89 -4.95
CA ILE A 300 -18.54 -44.03 -4.11
C ILE A 300 -17.54 -43.68 -2.99
N GLY A 301 -17.07 -42.42 -2.92
CA GLY A 301 -16.16 -41.96 -1.86
C GLY A 301 -14.72 -42.48 -1.97
N VAL A 302 -14.38 -43.03 -3.13
CA VAL A 302 -13.05 -43.52 -3.51
C VAL A 302 -12.47 -42.63 -4.61
N VAL A 303 -11.24 -42.17 -4.44
CA VAL A 303 -10.54 -41.35 -5.45
C VAL A 303 -9.87 -42.26 -6.48
N GLY A 304 -10.66 -42.73 -7.45
CA GLY A 304 -10.22 -43.50 -8.61
C GLY A 304 -9.83 -42.62 -9.81
N PRO A 305 -9.45 -43.22 -10.97
CA PRO A 305 -8.99 -42.50 -12.15
C PRO A 305 -9.88 -41.31 -12.58
N GLN A 306 -11.20 -41.52 -12.66
CA GLN A 306 -12.15 -40.47 -13.05
C GLN A 306 -12.20 -39.31 -12.05
N THR A 307 -12.14 -39.59 -10.75
CA THR A 307 -12.11 -38.55 -9.71
C THR A 307 -10.81 -37.75 -9.75
N ARG A 308 -9.69 -38.40 -10.06
CA ARG A 308 -8.40 -37.73 -10.24
C ARG A 308 -8.39 -36.81 -11.44
N GLU A 309 -8.86 -37.31 -12.59
CA GLU A 309 -9.00 -36.52 -13.81
C GLU A 309 -9.89 -35.29 -13.59
N ALA A 310 -10.97 -35.44 -12.83
CA ALA A 310 -11.81 -34.30 -12.47
C ALA A 310 -11.11 -33.28 -11.56
N LEU A 311 -10.35 -33.72 -10.55
CA LEU A 311 -9.57 -32.82 -9.70
C LEU A 311 -8.49 -32.08 -10.52
N GLU A 312 -7.87 -32.76 -11.48
CA GLU A 312 -6.88 -32.20 -12.39
C GLU A 312 -7.47 -31.12 -13.33
N ARG A 313 -8.70 -31.31 -13.84
CA ARG A 313 -9.41 -30.31 -14.65
C ARG A 313 -9.61 -28.98 -13.93
N HIS A 314 -9.72 -29.00 -12.60
CA HIS A 314 -9.84 -27.78 -11.79
C HIS A 314 -8.49 -27.10 -11.52
N ASN A 315 -7.41 -27.53 -12.19
CA ASN A 315 -6.05 -27.03 -11.98
C ASN A 315 -5.54 -27.16 -10.54
N VAL A 316 -6.17 -28.03 -9.74
CA VAL A 316 -5.79 -28.35 -8.37
C VAL A 316 -4.93 -29.60 -8.41
N VAL A 317 -3.61 -29.44 -8.44
CA VAL A 317 -2.71 -30.55 -8.79
C VAL A 317 -1.89 -31.03 -7.58
N GLY A 318 -2.11 -32.31 -7.17
CA GLY A 318 -1.53 -33.03 -6.02
C GLY A 318 -0.73 -34.30 -6.39
N SER A 319 0.29 -34.68 -5.59
CA SER A 319 1.62 -35.14 -6.04
C SER A 319 1.98 -36.52 -6.52
N ASN A 320 2.92 -36.61 -7.50
CA ASN A 320 3.90 -37.70 -7.72
C ASN A 320 5.07 -37.31 -8.66
N GLY A 321 6.32 -37.73 -8.47
CA GLY A 321 6.80 -38.88 -7.67
C GLY A 321 8.23 -38.72 -7.13
N LYS A 322 8.43 -37.74 -6.25
CA LYS A 322 9.46 -37.77 -5.19
C LYS A 322 8.87 -37.04 -3.99
N VAL A 323 8.86 -37.69 -2.84
CA VAL A 323 8.30 -37.10 -1.60
C VAL A 323 9.15 -35.89 -1.24
N VAL A 324 8.57 -34.70 -1.37
CA VAL A 324 9.12 -33.46 -0.84
C VAL A 324 8.70 -33.39 0.62
N THR A 325 9.56 -33.86 1.52
CA THR A 325 9.32 -33.88 2.97
C THR A 325 9.32 -32.49 3.59
N SER A 326 9.91 -31.52 2.91
CA SER A 326 9.86 -30.08 3.19
C SER A 326 10.23 -29.32 1.91
N TRP A 327 9.67 -28.13 1.65
CA TRP A 327 10.12 -27.32 0.49
C TRP A 327 11.61 -26.97 0.57
N GLN A 328 12.17 -26.93 1.78
CA GLN A 328 13.60 -26.73 2.07
C GLN A 328 14.50 -27.80 1.43
N ASP A 329 14.04 -29.05 1.29
CA ASP A 329 14.80 -30.14 0.64
C ASP A 329 14.72 -30.10 -0.90
N THR A 330 13.89 -29.22 -1.46
CA THR A 330 13.65 -29.10 -2.92
C THR A 330 13.94 -27.74 -3.52
N VAL A 331 14.29 -26.74 -2.72
CA VAL A 331 14.87 -25.51 -3.25
C VAL A 331 16.19 -25.90 -3.89
N PRO A 332 16.33 -25.90 -5.22
CA PRO A 332 17.63 -26.20 -5.80
C PRO A 332 18.59 -25.10 -5.31
N SER A 333 19.85 -25.46 -5.07
CA SER A 333 20.92 -24.46 -4.85
C SER A 333 20.94 -23.39 -5.94
N ASP A 334 20.46 -23.81 -7.11
CA ASP A 334 20.41 -23.09 -8.36
C ASP A 334 18.97 -22.60 -8.60
N ARG A 335 18.78 -21.28 -8.69
CA ARG A 335 17.48 -20.65 -8.93
C ARG A 335 17.40 -20.18 -10.37
N GLU A 336 16.45 -20.72 -11.12
CA GLU A 336 16.15 -20.22 -12.45
C GLU A 336 15.36 -18.90 -12.30
N VAL A 337 15.80 -17.88 -13.02
CA VAL A 337 15.23 -16.53 -13.00
C VAL A 337 15.09 -16.05 -14.45
N LEU A 338 14.00 -15.35 -14.73
CA LEU A 338 13.81 -14.67 -16.02
C LEU A 338 13.92 -13.17 -15.80
N LEU A 339 14.74 -12.51 -16.60
CA LEU A 339 14.96 -11.06 -16.56
C LEU A 339 14.27 -10.43 -17.76
N ALA A 340 13.60 -9.31 -17.57
CA ALA A 340 13.27 -8.39 -18.65
C ALA A 340 14.42 -7.39 -18.80
N VAL A 341 15.07 -7.41 -19.96
CA VAL A 341 16.16 -6.49 -20.29
C VAL A 341 15.69 -5.54 -21.38
N TRP A 342 16.11 -4.27 -21.31
CA TRP A 342 15.73 -3.24 -22.28
C TRP A 342 16.97 -2.44 -22.72
N ASN A 343 17.04 -2.11 -24.00
CA ASN A 343 18.05 -1.21 -24.54
C ASN A 343 17.40 0.13 -24.90
N PRO A 344 17.74 1.24 -24.22
CA PRO A 344 17.11 2.53 -24.44
C PRO A 344 17.39 3.13 -25.83
N SER A 345 18.52 2.80 -26.45
CA SER A 345 18.93 3.36 -27.75
C SER A 345 18.17 2.74 -28.92
N THR A 346 17.83 1.45 -28.81
CA THR A 346 17.07 0.72 -29.85
C THR A 346 15.60 0.54 -29.48
N ASN A 347 15.24 0.83 -28.23
CA ASN A 347 13.96 0.49 -27.62
C ASN A 347 13.62 -1.02 -27.69
N ASP A 348 14.66 -1.87 -27.81
CA ASP A 348 14.50 -3.32 -27.85
C ASP A 348 14.35 -3.88 -26.44
N MET A 349 13.42 -4.82 -26.25
CA MET A 349 13.14 -5.43 -24.95
C MET A 349 12.95 -6.94 -25.09
N GLN A 350 13.67 -7.68 -24.25
CA GLN A 350 13.79 -9.13 -24.38
C GLN A 350 13.74 -9.81 -23.00
N THR A 351 13.40 -11.10 -23.00
CA THR A 351 13.54 -11.94 -21.82
C THR A 351 14.86 -12.69 -21.83
N VAL A 352 15.60 -12.66 -20.72
CA VAL A 352 16.87 -13.36 -20.54
C VAL A 352 16.75 -14.34 -19.39
N GLN A 353 16.95 -15.62 -19.66
CA GLN A 353 16.93 -16.68 -18.65
C GLN A 353 18.33 -16.81 -18.02
N VAL A 354 18.36 -16.89 -16.69
CA VAL A 354 19.58 -16.97 -15.88
C VAL A 354 19.39 -17.98 -14.76
N THR A 355 20.40 -18.79 -14.49
CA THR A 355 20.49 -19.58 -13.26
C THR A 355 21.33 -18.81 -12.23
N LEU A 356 20.77 -18.54 -11.05
CA LEU A 356 21.51 -18.00 -9.91
C LEU A 356 21.99 -19.16 -9.05
N THR A 357 23.28 -19.25 -8.82
CA THR A 357 23.93 -20.29 -8.01
C THR A 357 24.97 -19.65 -7.09
N THR A 358 25.82 -20.47 -6.48
CA THR A 358 26.98 -20.02 -5.73
C THR A 358 28.24 -20.72 -6.21
N GLU A 359 29.38 -20.04 -6.13
CA GLU A 359 30.70 -20.65 -6.37
C GLU A 359 31.65 -20.34 -5.21
N ASP A 360 32.61 -21.23 -4.98
CA ASP A 360 33.63 -21.04 -3.95
C ASP A 360 34.86 -20.37 -4.58
N VAL A 361 35.24 -19.19 -4.08
CA VAL A 361 36.38 -18.40 -4.57
C VAL A 361 37.36 -18.14 -3.43
N LEU A 362 38.65 -18.24 -3.71
CA LEU A 362 39.70 -17.94 -2.74
C LEU A 362 39.89 -16.43 -2.61
N ILE A 363 39.54 -15.85 -1.47
CA ILE A 363 39.68 -14.41 -1.18
C ILE A 363 40.55 -14.24 0.07
N GLY A 364 41.75 -13.69 -0.10
CA GLY A 364 42.70 -13.48 1.00
C GLY A 364 43.15 -14.77 1.69
N GLY A 365 43.27 -15.87 0.93
CA GLY A 365 43.69 -17.18 1.45
C GLY A 365 42.57 -18.03 2.08
N ALA A 366 41.33 -17.53 2.15
CA ALA A 366 40.18 -18.28 2.63
C ALA A 366 39.18 -18.55 1.49
N LEU A 367 38.64 -19.77 1.42
CA LEU A 367 37.54 -20.08 0.52
C LEU A 367 36.29 -19.34 0.99
N ARG A 368 35.68 -18.59 0.08
CA ARG A 368 34.43 -17.87 0.30
C ARG A 368 33.42 -18.27 -0.76
N ARG A 369 32.24 -18.68 -0.31
CA ARG A 369 31.09 -18.92 -1.18
C ARG A 369 30.48 -17.59 -1.60
N ILE A 370 30.46 -17.31 -2.90
CA ILE A 370 29.90 -16.08 -3.47
C ILE A 370 28.74 -16.40 -4.43
N PRO A 371 27.75 -15.51 -4.59
CA PRO A 371 26.70 -15.67 -5.60
C PRO A 371 27.26 -15.61 -7.03
N LYS A 372 26.61 -16.33 -7.95
CA LYS A 372 26.97 -16.38 -9.37
C LYS A 372 25.71 -16.42 -10.25
N ALA A 373 25.73 -15.72 -11.39
CA ALA A 373 24.73 -15.84 -12.45
C ALA A 373 25.29 -16.63 -13.64
N ILE A 374 24.49 -17.54 -14.19
CA ILE A 374 24.80 -18.31 -15.41
C ILE A 374 23.72 -18.02 -16.43
N SER A 375 24.06 -17.29 -17.49
CA SER A 375 23.11 -16.96 -18.56
C SER A 375 22.78 -18.20 -19.41
N LYS A 376 21.49 -18.40 -19.69
CA LYS A 376 20.97 -19.51 -20.52
C LYS A 376 20.52 -19.02 -21.90
N THR A 377 20.08 -17.77 -22.00
CA THR A 377 19.74 -17.15 -23.29
C THR A 377 21.03 -16.88 -24.08
N ALA A 378 21.10 -17.40 -25.32
CA ALA A 378 22.24 -17.19 -26.20
C ALA A 378 22.47 -15.70 -26.49
N GLY A 379 23.74 -15.28 -26.57
CA GLY A 379 24.13 -13.90 -26.83
C GLY A 379 24.12 -12.98 -25.60
N PHE A 380 23.50 -13.39 -24.49
CA PHE A 380 23.50 -12.63 -23.25
C PHE A 380 24.52 -13.15 -22.23
N ARG A 381 25.21 -12.22 -21.59
CA ARG A 381 26.01 -12.46 -20.39
C ARG A 381 25.51 -11.54 -19.29
N ILE A 382 25.00 -12.14 -18.22
CA ILE A 382 24.51 -11.47 -17.02
C ILE A 382 25.47 -11.76 -15.88
N ASP A 383 25.96 -10.70 -15.23
CA ASP A 383 26.75 -10.80 -14.02
C ASP A 383 25.86 -10.50 -12.79
N TYR A 384 26.05 -11.27 -11.72
CA TYR A 384 25.46 -11.01 -10.39
C TYR A 384 26.45 -10.14 -9.60
N THR A 385 26.07 -8.93 -9.22
CA THR A 385 26.99 -8.02 -8.52
C THR A 385 26.74 -8.01 -7.01
N SER A 386 25.48 -7.98 -6.57
CA SER A 386 25.09 -8.02 -5.16
C SER A 386 23.61 -8.37 -5.00
N GLY A 387 23.15 -8.72 -3.79
CA GLY A 387 21.73 -8.95 -3.52
C GLY A 387 21.44 -9.97 -2.42
N ASN A 388 20.19 -10.00 -1.95
CA ASN A 388 19.76 -10.81 -0.81
C ASN A 388 18.48 -11.66 -1.07
N GLY A 389 18.19 -12.00 -2.33
CA GLY A 389 17.03 -12.82 -2.69
C GLY A 389 16.35 -12.33 -3.96
N VAL A 390 15.20 -11.67 -3.82
CA VAL A 390 14.45 -11.08 -4.95
C VAL A 390 15.10 -9.77 -5.40
N ASN A 391 15.69 -9.02 -4.46
CA ASN A 391 16.42 -7.79 -4.73
C ASN A 391 17.89 -8.10 -5.06
N VAL A 392 18.14 -8.43 -6.33
CA VAL A 392 19.46 -8.77 -6.86
C VAL A 392 19.88 -7.74 -7.88
N GLN A 393 21.07 -7.17 -7.69
CA GLN A 393 21.65 -6.28 -8.67
C GLN A 393 22.32 -7.10 -9.78
N TYR A 394 21.85 -6.88 -11.01
CA TYR A 394 22.34 -7.52 -12.22
C TYR A 394 23.03 -6.49 -13.11
N THR A 395 24.06 -6.95 -13.83
CA THR A 395 24.65 -6.19 -14.94
C THR A 395 24.56 -7.01 -16.21
N VAL A 396 24.13 -6.40 -17.31
CA VAL A 396 24.21 -7.01 -18.65
C VAL A 396 25.59 -6.73 -19.22
N ALA A 397 26.50 -7.69 -19.09
CA ALA A 397 27.88 -7.57 -19.55
C ALA A 397 27.98 -7.65 -21.09
N SER A 398 27.10 -8.41 -21.73
CA SER A 398 26.93 -8.42 -23.19
C SER A 398 25.51 -8.84 -23.58
N PRO A 399 24.95 -8.32 -24.69
CA PRO A 399 25.46 -7.17 -25.45
C PRO A 399 25.37 -5.88 -24.63
N SER A 400 26.22 -4.89 -24.96
CA SER A 400 26.24 -3.62 -24.24
C SER A 400 24.96 -2.80 -24.49
N GLY A 401 24.66 -1.87 -23.58
CA GLY A 401 23.52 -0.96 -23.69
C GLY A 401 22.20 -1.52 -23.16
N TYR A 402 22.12 -2.80 -22.80
CA TYR A 402 20.96 -3.36 -22.11
C TYR A 402 21.02 -3.11 -20.60
N GLN A 403 19.86 -2.90 -20.00
CA GLN A 403 19.67 -2.81 -18.56
C GLN A 403 18.52 -3.71 -18.11
N VAL A 404 18.65 -4.29 -16.91
CA VAL A 404 17.59 -5.12 -16.32
C VAL A 404 16.51 -4.22 -15.73
N LEU A 405 15.27 -4.41 -16.16
CA LEU A 405 14.12 -3.63 -15.70
C LEU A 405 13.24 -4.38 -14.70
N ALA A 406 13.15 -5.69 -14.83
CA ALA A 406 12.41 -6.54 -13.89
C ALA A 406 13.00 -7.94 -13.91
N ASN A 407 12.81 -8.67 -12.81
CA ASN A 407 13.01 -10.10 -12.74
C ASN A 407 11.67 -10.78 -12.43
N LYS A 408 11.55 -12.03 -12.86
CA LYS A 408 10.53 -12.95 -12.42
C LYS A 408 11.24 -13.99 -11.59
N PHE A 409 11.05 -13.89 -10.28
CA PHE A 409 11.79 -14.65 -9.31
C PHE A 409 10.89 -15.74 -8.70
N PRO A 410 11.39 -16.97 -8.58
CA PRO A 410 10.69 -18.01 -7.86
C PRO A 410 10.84 -17.81 -6.35
N ILE A 411 9.71 -17.63 -5.68
CA ILE A 411 9.67 -17.53 -4.22
C ILE A 411 9.60 -18.93 -3.66
N PHE A 412 10.75 -19.40 -3.20
CA PHE A 412 10.87 -20.58 -2.36
C PHE A 412 10.92 -20.13 -0.90
N ASP A 413 10.31 -20.93 -0.02
CA ASP A 413 10.32 -20.77 1.44
C ASP A 413 11.58 -20.05 1.94
N SER A 414 11.42 -18.87 2.55
CA SER A 414 12.55 -18.15 3.11
C SER A 414 13.01 -18.91 4.34
N GLY A 415 14.25 -19.40 4.33
CA GLY A 415 14.93 -20.11 5.42
C GLY A 415 15.12 -19.31 6.72
N SER A 416 14.19 -18.43 7.05
CA SER A 416 14.08 -17.67 8.30
C SER A 416 13.48 -18.49 9.47
N GLY A 417 13.21 -19.79 9.26
CA GLY A 417 12.67 -20.65 10.32
C GLY A 417 11.22 -20.33 10.73
N THR A 418 10.46 -19.57 9.93
CA THR A 418 9.05 -19.31 10.21
C THR A 418 8.15 -20.30 9.48
N THR A 419 7.42 -21.08 10.27
CA THR A 419 6.49 -22.17 9.92
C THR A 419 5.31 -21.76 9.03
N GLY A 420 5.58 -21.33 7.81
CA GLY A 420 4.55 -21.11 6.81
C GLY A 420 5.08 -21.40 5.42
N THR A 421 4.85 -22.61 4.95
CA THR A 421 5.05 -23.02 3.56
C THR A 421 4.15 -22.15 2.66
N PHE A 422 4.72 -21.18 1.97
CA PHE A 422 4.05 -20.64 0.79
C PHE A 422 4.10 -21.70 -0.32
N PRO A 423 3.05 -21.86 -1.13
CA PRO A 423 3.22 -22.54 -2.40
C PRO A 423 4.30 -21.79 -3.22
N PRO A 424 5.09 -22.48 -4.05
CA PRO A 424 5.99 -21.81 -4.99
C PRO A 424 5.20 -20.78 -5.79
N ALA A 425 5.55 -19.51 -5.63
CA ALA A 425 4.99 -18.40 -6.38
C ALA A 425 6.07 -17.85 -7.31
N GLU A 426 5.67 -17.35 -8.47
CA GLU A 426 6.54 -16.54 -9.31
C GLU A 426 6.14 -15.09 -9.06
N GLU A 427 7.11 -14.27 -8.67
CA GLU A 427 6.86 -12.86 -8.40
C GLU A 427 7.70 -12.02 -9.32
N ILE A 428 7.05 -11.00 -9.88
CA ILE A 428 7.74 -10.04 -10.72
C ILE A 428 8.13 -8.85 -9.87
N TYR A 429 9.41 -8.53 -9.90
CA TYR A 429 9.99 -7.51 -9.07
C TYR A 429 10.98 -6.68 -9.89
N VAL A 430 11.09 -5.40 -9.59
CA VAL A 430 12.10 -4.52 -10.14
C VAL A 430 13.31 -4.57 -9.21
N PRO A 431 14.39 -5.28 -9.58
CA PRO A 431 15.58 -5.30 -8.75
C PRO A 431 16.25 -3.92 -8.70
N TYR A 432 17.02 -3.68 -7.64
CA TYR A 432 17.86 -2.49 -7.58
C TYR A 432 18.87 -2.42 -8.75
N SER A 433 19.01 -1.23 -9.31
CA SER A 433 20.05 -0.81 -10.26
C SER A 433 20.34 0.67 -10.04
N ASP A 434 21.59 1.09 -10.27
CA ASP A 434 22.00 2.50 -10.16
C ASP A 434 21.24 3.39 -11.16
N THR A 435 20.72 2.82 -12.26
CA THR A 435 19.85 3.52 -13.21
C THR A 435 18.59 4.10 -12.56
N PHE A 436 18.13 3.54 -11.44
CA PHE A 436 16.94 4.00 -10.71
C PHE A 436 17.25 5.07 -9.64
N LEU A 437 18.52 5.50 -9.51
CA LEU A 437 18.91 6.61 -8.63
C LEU A 437 18.62 8.01 -9.21
N ASP A 438 17.84 8.09 -10.29
CA ASP A 438 17.34 9.35 -10.83
C ASP A 438 16.58 10.14 -9.72
N PRO A 439 16.84 11.45 -9.54
CA PRO A 439 16.23 12.24 -8.48
C PRO A 439 14.70 12.23 -8.46
N VAL A 440 14.04 12.15 -9.63
CA VAL A 440 12.57 12.11 -9.75
C VAL A 440 12.04 10.77 -9.28
N ILE A 441 12.73 9.67 -9.62
CA ILE A 441 12.38 8.32 -9.14
C ILE A 441 12.54 8.24 -7.63
N VAL A 442 13.67 8.71 -7.10
CA VAL A 442 13.93 8.75 -5.66
C VAL A 442 12.87 9.57 -4.92
N ALA A 443 12.50 10.75 -5.45
CA ALA A 443 11.43 11.58 -4.89
C ALA A 443 10.07 10.86 -4.89
N SER A 444 9.73 10.13 -5.96
CA SER A 444 8.50 9.34 -6.03
C SER A 444 8.45 8.21 -4.99
N GLY A 445 9.58 7.57 -4.71
CA GLY A 445 9.69 6.55 -3.68
C GLY A 445 9.59 7.12 -2.26
N ARG A 446 10.13 8.32 -2.04
CA ARG A 446 9.95 9.05 -0.78
C ARG A 446 8.48 9.40 -0.56
N SER A 447 7.82 9.98 -1.57
CA SER A 447 6.39 10.33 -1.50
C SER A 447 5.53 9.09 -1.22
N TYR A 448 5.83 7.94 -1.83
CA TYR A 448 5.14 6.69 -1.52
C TYR A 448 5.23 6.31 -0.04
N LEU A 449 6.44 6.36 0.53
CA LEU A 449 6.65 6.02 1.94
C LEU A 449 5.91 7.00 2.86
N ASP A 450 5.94 8.29 2.53
CA ASP A 450 5.22 9.32 3.26
C ASP A 450 3.71 9.08 3.23
N ASP A 451 3.15 8.75 2.06
CA ASP A 451 1.73 8.41 1.90
C ASP A 451 1.34 7.20 2.73
N VAL A 452 2.17 6.15 2.76
CA VAL A 452 1.96 4.96 3.59
C VAL A 452 1.93 5.33 5.08
N ILE A 453 2.90 6.11 5.55
CA ILE A 453 3.00 6.54 6.95
C ILE A 453 1.79 7.38 7.35
N VAL A 454 1.48 8.42 6.56
CA VAL A 454 0.35 9.33 6.81
C VAL A 454 -0.96 8.56 6.80
N THR A 455 -1.15 7.64 5.86
CA THR A 455 -2.36 6.81 5.78
C THR A 455 -2.48 5.91 7.01
N ALA A 456 -1.39 5.26 7.43
CA ALA A 456 -1.39 4.42 8.63
C ALA A 456 -1.78 5.20 9.90
N LEU A 457 -1.16 6.36 10.13
CA LEU A 457 -1.47 7.20 11.29
C LEU A 457 -2.91 7.73 11.25
N LYS A 458 -3.38 8.15 10.07
CA LYS A 458 -4.76 8.59 9.87
C LYS A 458 -5.76 7.47 10.14
N GLU A 459 -5.50 6.25 9.68
CA GLU A 459 -6.37 5.11 9.94
C GLU A 459 -6.44 4.77 11.44
N LEU A 460 -5.33 4.83 12.18
CA LEU A 460 -5.34 4.66 13.63
C LEU A 460 -6.19 5.72 14.33
N ASN A 461 -6.13 6.97 13.89
CA ASN A 461 -6.97 8.04 14.43
C ASN A 461 -8.45 7.83 14.11
N LEU A 462 -8.79 7.49 12.86
CA LEU A 462 -10.17 7.19 12.45
C LEU A 462 -10.74 5.99 13.23
N GLN A 463 -9.89 5.05 13.62
CA GLN A 463 -10.25 3.90 14.45
C GLN A 463 -10.30 4.23 15.96
N GLY A 464 -10.02 5.47 16.35
CA GLY A 464 -10.04 5.89 17.76
C GLY A 464 -8.96 5.20 18.61
N VAL A 465 -7.81 4.85 18.02
CA VAL A 465 -6.76 4.14 18.74
C VAL A 465 -6.02 5.12 19.67
N HIS A 466 -6.29 5.01 20.96
CA HIS A 466 -5.64 5.84 21.98
C HIS A 466 -4.23 5.35 22.30
N SER A 467 -3.32 6.30 22.48
CA SER A 467 -1.95 6.04 22.92
C SER A 467 -1.92 5.52 24.35
N VAL A 468 -1.12 4.48 24.60
CA VAL A 468 -0.90 3.94 25.95
C VAL A 468 -0.11 4.89 26.85
N THR A 469 0.52 5.92 26.29
CA THR A 469 1.17 6.99 27.06
C THR A 469 0.15 7.94 27.71
N GLY A 470 -1.11 7.90 27.26
CA GLY A 470 -2.19 8.79 27.69
C GLY A 470 -2.19 10.17 27.04
N ARG A 471 -1.40 10.38 25.97
CA ARG A 471 -1.21 11.68 25.31
C ARG A 471 -2.19 12.01 24.18
N GLY A 472 -3.18 11.16 23.92
CA GLY A 472 -4.18 11.36 22.86
C GLY A 472 -4.33 10.13 21.97
N LEU A 473 -4.67 10.35 20.70
CA LEU A 473 -4.71 9.31 19.68
C LEU A 473 -3.29 9.00 19.18
N VAL A 474 -3.03 7.73 18.82
CA VAL A 474 -1.70 7.28 18.39
C VAL A 474 -1.20 8.06 17.17
N GLY A 475 -2.07 8.30 16.18
CA GLY A 475 -1.70 9.01 14.95
C GLY A 475 -1.35 10.48 15.17
N ASP A 476 -1.77 11.09 16.29
CA ASP A 476 -1.45 12.47 16.64
C ASP A 476 -0.13 12.61 17.42
N VAL A 477 0.27 11.56 18.15
CA VAL A 477 1.40 11.63 19.10
C VAL A 477 2.64 10.89 18.63
N VAL A 478 2.51 9.96 17.68
CA VAL A 478 3.64 9.24 17.11
C VAL A 478 4.29 10.09 16.01
N ASP A 479 5.60 10.27 16.13
CA ASP A 479 6.39 11.04 15.18
C ASP A 479 6.59 10.24 13.87
N PRO A 480 6.07 10.71 12.72
CA PRO A 480 6.20 10.02 11.44
C PRO A 480 7.66 9.91 10.97
N ASP A 481 8.54 10.82 11.38
CA ASP A 481 9.95 10.80 10.99
C ASP A 481 10.68 9.61 11.61
N VAL A 482 10.32 9.22 12.83
CA VAL A 482 10.87 8.02 13.48
C VAL A 482 10.51 6.76 12.69
N LEU A 483 9.26 6.67 12.22
CA LEU A 483 8.78 5.54 11.41
C LEU A 483 9.53 5.50 10.08
N ARG A 484 9.66 6.66 9.42
CA ARG A 484 10.42 6.80 8.18
C ARG A 484 11.86 6.34 8.38
N THR A 485 12.59 6.93 9.32
CA THR A 485 14.02 6.65 9.52
C THR A 485 14.26 5.19 9.88
N ILE A 486 13.47 4.61 10.80
CA ILE A 486 13.57 3.18 11.17
C ILE A 486 13.34 2.30 9.93
N SER A 487 12.28 2.54 9.16
CA SER A 487 11.98 1.70 7.98
C SER A 487 13.08 1.75 6.92
N LEU A 488 13.73 2.90 6.74
CA LEU A 488 14.84 3.05 5.81
C LEU A 488 16.07 2.26 6.27
N ILE A 489 16.46 2.39 7.54
CA ILE A 489 17.67 1.73 8.04
C ILE A 489 17.52 0.22 8.17
N GLU A 490 16.31 -0.31 8.31
CA GLU A 490 16.05 -1.75 8.26
C GLU A 490 16.45 -2.38 6.92
N HIS A 491 16.36 -1.63 5.82
CA HIS A 491 16.71 -2.12 4.46
C HIS A 491 18.07 -1.65 3.96
N MET A 492 18.91 -1.10 4.84
CA MET A 492 20.30 -0.73 4.53
C MET A 492 21.30 -1.76 5.06
N ASP A 493 22.17 -2.25 4.18
CA ASP A 493 23.31 -3.06 4.61
C ASP A 493 24.26 -2.24 5.49
N THR A 494 24.56 -2.74 6.68
CA THR A 494 25.40 -2.03 7.65
C THR A 494 26.83 -1.91 7.15
N GLY A 495 27.36 -2.94 6.46
CA GLY A 495 28.72 -2.93 5.96
C GLY A 495 28.92 -1.91 4.84
N GLU A 496 28.04 -1.95 3.84
CA GLU A 496 27.96 -0.99 2.74
C GLU A 496 27.80 0.41 3.29
N PHE A 497 26.83 0.62 4.17
CA PHE A 497 26.57 1.92 4.76
C PHE A 497 27.80 2.46 5.47
N LEU A 498 28.48 1.68 6.30
CA LEU A 498 29.66 2.15 7.04
C LEU A 498 30.85 2.43 6.12
N ARG A 499 31.06 1.63 5.06
CA ARG A 499 32.17 1.80 4.11
C ARG A 499 31.96 2.91 3.09
N ALA A 500 30.72 3.26 2.76
CA ALA A 500 30.43 4.25 1.71
C ALA A 500 30.96 5.65 2.10
N THR A 501 31.70 6.31 1.22
CA THR A 501 32.14 7.70 1.46
C THR A 501 30.96 8.67 1.41
N ASP A 502 30.07 8.47 0.44
CA ASP A 502 28.79 9.17 0.31
C ASP A 502 27.65 8.23 0.73
N LYS A 503 26.85 8.65 1.72
CA LYS A 503 25.72 7.87 2.22
C LYS A 503 24.45 8.07 1.38
N GLY A 504 24.38 9.13 0.58
CA GLY A 504 23.20 9.48 -0.22
C GLY A 504 22.77 8.34 -1.16
N PRO A 505 23.65 7.78 -1.99
CA PRO A 505 23.31 6.66 -2.87
C PRO A 505 22.79 5.44 -2.11
N VAL A 506 23.41 5.07 -0.97
CA VAL A 506 23.00 3.92 -0.15
C VAL A 506 21.56 4.09 0.37
N LEU A 507 21.21 5.30 0.79
CA LEU A 507 19.87 5.64 1.23
C LEU A 507 18.87 5.70 0.06
N ASN A 508 19.27 6.32 -1.05
CA ASN A 508 18.44 6.44 -2.24
C ASN A 508 18.12 5.09 -2.88
N LYS A 509 18.90 4.02 -2.62
CA LYS A 509 18.53 2.65 -3.05
C LYS A 509 17.17 2.23 -2.50
N VAL A 510 16.90 2.52 -1.22
CA VAL A 510 15.65 2.13 -0.58
C VAL A 510 14.47 2.86 -1.23
N PHE A 511 14.61 4.16 -1.45
CA PHE A 511 13.60 4.95 -2.17
C PHE A 511 13.42 4.51 -3.62
N ALA A 512 14.49 4.18 -4.34
CA ALA A 512 14.39 3.67 -5.70
C ALA A 512 13.60 2.36 -5.77
N ILE A 513 13.78 1.46 -4.79
CA ILE A 513 13.01 0.21 -4.69
C ILE A 513 11.54 0.47 -4.35
N LEU A 514 11.27 1.43 -3.44
CA LEU A 514 9.92 1.88 -3.11
C LEU A 514 9.21 2.51 -4.32
N ALA A 515 9.92 3.32 -5.11
CA ALA A 515 9.39 3.96 -6.29
C ALA A 515 9.02 2.93 -7.38
N THR A 516 9.92 1.99 -7.62
CA THR A 516 9.77 1.05 -8.73
C THR A 516 8.80 -0.09 -8.43
N ASN A 517 8.69 -0.53 -7.17
CA ASN A 517 7.83 -1.66 -6.79
C ASN A 517 6.57 -1.27 -5.98
N ARG A 518 6.50 -0.06 -5.42
CA ARG A 518 5.32 0.45 -4.70
C ARG A 518 4.83 -0.52 -3.62
N GLU A 519 3.57 -0.94 -3.65
CA GLU A 519 2.97 -1.90 -2.73
C GLU A 519 3.66 -3.26 -2.67
N ASP A 520 4.41 -3.62 -3.73
CA ASP A 520 5.12 -4.89 -3.77
C ASP A 520 6.51 -4.82 -3.15
N SER A 521 7.03 -3.61 -2.85
CA SER A 521 8.38 -3.42 -2.29
C SER A 521 8.55 -4.21 -1.00
N TYR A 522 9.66 -4.95 -0.85
CA TYR A 522 10.02 -5.59 0.43
C TYR A 522 9.00 -6.55 1.06
N ARG A 523 7.87 -6.89 0.43
CA ARG A 523 6.85 -7.81 0.99
C ARG A 523 7.40 -9.21 1.30
N PHE A 524 8.52 -9.58 0.68
CA PHE A 524 9.26 -10.82 0.93
C PHE A 524 10.59 -10.63 1.65
N ALA A 525 10.94 -9.39 2.02
CA ALA A 525 12.14 -9.13 2.80
C ALA A 525 12.01 -9.83 4.15
N GLY A 526 13.04 -10.57 4.54
CA GLY A 526 13.05 -11.18 5.85
C GLY A 526 14.44 -11.47 6.39
N SER A 527 14.50 -11.61 7.72
CA SER A 527 15.73 -11.85 8.45
C SER A 527 15.84 -13.29 8.94
N SER A 528 17.04 -13.69 9.37
CA SER A 528 17.25 -14.99 10.05
C SER A 528 16.48 -15.12 11.36
N ALA A 529 16.02 -14.00 11.94
CA ALA A 529 15.17 -13.97 13.14
C ALA A 529 13.66 -14.08 12.81
N GLY A 530 13.29 -14.23 11.53
CA GLY A 530 11.90 -14.30 11.10
C GLY A 530 11.20 -12.94 11.03
N ALA A 531 11.97 -11.85 10.94
CA ALA A 531 11.42 -10.52 10.66
C ALA A 531 10.90 -10.48 9.23
N LEU A 532 9.80 -9.78 8.94
CA LEU A 532 9.21 -9.70 7.60
C LEU A 532 8.81 -8.27 7.19
N GLY A 533 8.79 -8.04 5.89
CA GLY A 533 8.18 -6.85 5.27
C GLY A 533 9.01 -5.57 5.41
N LEU A 534 8.43 -4.45 5.00
CA LEU A 534 9.07 -3.15 5.10
C LEU A 534 9.36 -2.75 6.56
N ALA A 535 8.49 -3.13 7.50
CA ALA A 535 8.64 -2.82 8.92
C ALA A 535 9.55 -3.81 9.70
N GLN A 536 9.95 -4.94 9.12
CA GLN A 536 10.80 -5.96 9.76
C GLN A 536 10.32 -6.43 11.15
N PHE A 537 9.01 -6.63 11.34
CA PHE A 537 8.52 -7.25 12.58
C PHE A 537 8.70 -8.76 12.57
N ILE A 538 8.94 -9.33 13.76
CA ILE A 538 8.80 -10.77 14.02
C ILE A 538 7.37 -11.10 14.48
N LYS A 539 6.90 -12.32 14.18
CA LYS A 539 5.53 -12.78 14.48
C LYS A 539 5.10 -12.57 15.95
N PRO A 540 5.91 -12.91 16.97
CA PRO A 540 5.50 -12.73 18.37
C PRO A 540 5.27 -11.26 18.74
N THR A 541 6.14 -10.36 18.26
CA THR A 541 6.01 -8.92 18.52
C THR A 541 4.76 -8.36 17.86
N TYR A 542 4.52 -8.72 16.59
CA TYR A 542 3.31 -8.31 15.87
C TYR A 542 2.03 -8.78 16.57
N ALA A 543 1.99 -10.05 17.00
CA ALA A 543 0.85 -10.59 17.75
C ALA A 543 0.65 -9.86 19.10
N SER A 544 1.73 -9.51 19.80
CA SER A 544 1.67 -8.72 21.02
C SER A 544 1.06 -7.33 20.77
N ILE A 545 1.48 -6.64 19.70
CA ILE A 545 0.94 -5.33 19.33
C ILE A 545 -0.57 -5.43 19.04
N ALA A 546 -0.97 -6.40 18.22
CA ALA A 546 -2.38 -6.63 17.90
C ALA A 546 -3.23 -6.93 19.15
N ALA A 547 -2.68 -7.64 20.12
CA ALA A 547 -3.35 -7.91 21.40
C ALA A 547 -3.48 -6.66 22.29
N HIS A 548 -2.50 -5.75 22.27
CA HIS A 548 -2.56 -4.50 23.04
C HIS A 548 -3.49 -3.46 22.40
N TYR A 549 -3.62 -3.47 21.07
CA TYR A 549 -4.45 -2.51 20.32
C TYR A 549 -5.49 -3.23 19.44
N PRO A 550 -6.50 -3.88 20.04
CA PRO A 550 -7.54 -4.56 19.27
C PRO A 550 -8.33 -3.60 18.36
N SER A 551 -8.45 -2.33 18.74
CA SER A 551 -9.11 -1.29 17.93
C SER A 551 -8.32 -0.87 16.68
N ALA A 552 -7.03 -1.20 16.59
CA ALA A 552 -6.21 -0.90 15.42
C ALA A 552 -6.52 -1.81 14.21
N HIS A 553 -7.34 -2.84 14.41
CA HIS A 553 -7.79 -3.77 13.37
C HIS A 553 -6.65 -4.30 12.47
N LEU A 554 -5.51 -4.64 13.09
CA LEU A 554 -4.38 -5.20 12.36
C LEU A 554 -4.75 -6.52 11.68
N ILE A 555 -4.24 -6.74 10.47
CA ILE A 555 -4.45 -7.98 9.71
C ILE A 555 -3.93 -9.17 10.53
N GLY A 556 -4.82 -10.09 10.89
CA GLY A 556 -4.48 -11.21 11.78
C GLY A 556 -3.46 -12.21 11.21
N ASP A 557 -3.43 -12.36 9.88
CA ASP A 557 -2.37 -13.11 9.21
C ASP A 557 -1.08 -12.28 9.19
N PHE A 558 -0.08 -12.71 9.97
CA PHE A 558 1.18 -11.98 10.11
C PHE A 558 1.88 -11.72 8.77
N LYS A 559 1.87 -12.68 7.84
CA LYS A 559 2.60 -12.52 6.58
C LYS A 559 1.88 -11.54 5.66
N LYS A 560 0.56 -11.65 5.54
CA LYS A 560 -0.27 -10.66 4.82
C LYS A 560 -0.18 -9.29 5.47
N GLY A 561 -0.18 -9.23 6.79
CA GLY A 561 -0.05 -7.98 7.54
C GLY A 561 1.28 -7.28 7.35
N MET A 562 2.38 -8.02 7.16
CA MET A 562 3.70 -7.44 6.85
C MET A 562 3.88 -7.12 5.37
N ALA A 563 3.16 -7.80 4.47
CA ALA A 563 3.12 -7.48 3.05
C ALA A 563 2.29 -6.22 2.76
N ASP A 564 1.26 -5.94 3.56
CA ASP A 564 0.49 -4.70 3.48
C ASP A 564 1.22 -3.58 4.21
N HIS A 565 1.75 -2.60 3.45
CA HIS A 565 2.56 -1.53 4.02
C HIS A 565 1.78 -0.65 5.00
N VAL A 566 0.53 -0.29 4.73
CA VAL A 566 -0.25 0.56 5.63
C VAL A 566 -0.48 -0.16 6.96
N ASN A 567 -0.84 -1.45 6.94
CA ASN A 567 -0.96 -2.28 8.12
C ASN A 567 0.38 -2.45 8.87
N ALA A 568 1.48 -2.69 8.15
CA ALA A 568 2.80 -2.80 8.74
C ALA A 568 3.21 -1.50 9.47
N PHE A 569 2.92 -0.34 8.89
CA PHE A 569 3.18 0.97 9.51
C PHE A 569 2.23 1.30 10.66
N LYS A 570 0.98 0.82 10.65
CA LYS A 570 0.13 0.85 11.84
C LYS A 570 0.78 0.10 13.00
N ALA A 571 1.23 -1.15 12.76
CA ALA A 571 1.93 -1.92 13.77
C ALA A 571 3.23 -1.22 14.25
N MET A 572 3.94 -0.57 13.33
CA MET A 572 5.15 0.20 13.63
C MET A 572 4.87 1.37 14.59
N ALA A 573 3.86 2.18 14.29
CA ALA A 573 3.43 3.29 15.13
C ALA A 573 3.02 2.83 16.54
N LEU A 574 2.23 1.76 16.61
CA LEU A 574 1.78 1.18 17.88
C LEU A 574 2.92 0.60 18.72
N TYR A 575 3.93 0.01 18.05
CA TYR A 575 5.12 -0.47 18.75
C TYR A 575 5.98 0.67 19.27
N THR A 576 6.13 1.77 18.50
CA THR A 576 6.81 2.96 19.00
C THR A 576 6.10 3.55 20.21
N ASP A 577 4.75 3.58 20.21
CA ASP A 577 3.95 4.03 21.36
C ASP A 577 4.13 3.14 22.60
N LEU A 578 4.12 1.81 22.43
CA LEU A 578 4.41 0.86 23.53
C LEU A 578 5.81 1.05 24.09
N ASN A 579 6.81 1.19 23.22
CA ASN A 579 8.19 1.41 23.63
C ASN A 579 8.33 2.74 24.39
N GLN A 580 7.68 3.80 23.90
CA GLN A 580 7.67 5.08 24.57
C GLN A 580 7.07 4.98 25.98
N ASN A 581 5.94 4.28 26.14
CA ASN A 581 5.34 4.07 27.46
C ASN A 581 6.28 3.34 28.44
N VAL A 582 7.01 2.32 27.98
CA VAL A 582 8.01 1.61 28.81
C VAL A 582 9.14 2.55 29.26
N LEU A 583 9.58 3.44 28.37
CA LEU A 583 10.65 4.40 28.64
C LEU A 583 10.19 5.51 29.59
N GLU A 584 9.00 6.07 29.36
CA GLU A 584 8.41 7.14 30.18
C GLU A 584 7.99 6.66 31.57
N SER A 585 7.48 5.43 31.70
CA SER A 585 7.13 4.84 32.99
C SER A 585 8.32 4.83 33.96
N TYR A 586 9.55 4.75 33.45
CA TYR A 586 10.75 4.90 34.25
C TYR A 586 11.12 6.36 34.53
N ALA A 587 10.98 7.23 33.52
CA ALA A 587 11.24 8.66 33.67
C ALA A 587 10.35 9.27 34.77
N LYS A 588 9.05 8.94 34.79
CA LYS A 588 8.10 9.40 35.81
C LYS A 588 8.52 9.06 37.26
N ALA A 589 9.28 7.98 37.45
CA ALA A 589 9.83 7.59 38.75
C ALA A 589 11.21 8.23 39.07
N ASN A 590 11.90 8.84 38.10
CA ASN A 590 13.30 9.30 38.22
C ASN A 590 13.58 10.64 37.48
N LEU A 591 12.54 11.46 37.29
CA LEU A 591 12.46 12.67 36.45
C LEU A 591 13.60 13.69 36.66
N SER A 592 14.24 13.68 37.83
CA SER A 592 15.29 14.64 38.18
C SER A 592 16.63 14.40 37.50
N ARG A 593 16.84 13.30 36.77
CA ARG A 593 18.18 12.92 36.30
C ARG A 593 18.51 13.22 34.84
N ASN A 594 17.56 13.30 33.90
CA ASN A 594 17.85 13.59 32.48
C ASN A 594 16.61 13.95 31.62
N PRO A 595 16.05 15.17 31.73
CA PRO A 595 14.88 15.60 30.97
C PRO A 595 15.12 15.70 29.45
N ALA A 596 16.33 16.07 29.01
CA ALA A 596 16.68 16.25 27.60
C ALA A 596 16.62 14.94 26.77
N LEU A 597 16.78 13.77 27.41
CA LEU A 597 16.69 12.47 26.73
C LEU A 597 15.29 12.16 26.22
N PHE A 598 14.25 12.79 26.79
CA PHE A 598 12.85 12.54 26.46
C PHE A 598 12.23 13.65 25.59
N THR A 599 13.02 14.66 25.20
CA THR A 599 12.61 15.72 24.28
C THR A 599 13.46 15.70 23.01
N ASP A 600 14.77 15.85 23.13
CA ASP A 600 15.65 16.14 21.98
C ASP A 600 16.19 14.85 21.36
N ALA A 601 16.38 13.81 22.17
CA ALA A 601 16.92 12.51 21.74
C ALA A 601 15.84 11.42 21.58
N MET A 602 14.56 11.75 21.76
CA MET A 602 13.48 10.74 21.84
C MET A 602 13.44 9.85 20.59
N ARG A 603 13.61 10.43 19.40
CA ARG A 603 13.65 9.69 18.13
C ARG A 603 14.70 8.58 18.14
N GLU A 604 15.90 8.92 18.61
CA GLU A 604 17.01 7.97 18.70
C GLU A 604 16.77 6.89 19.77
N VAL A 605 16.21 7.28 20.92
CA VAL A 605 15.86 6.34 21.99
C VAL A 605 14.80 5.34 21.50
N LEU A 606 13.79 5.80 20.77
CA LEU A 606 12.76 4.95 20.17
C LEU A 606 13.34 4.03 19.10
N ALA A 607 14.26 4.51 18.27
CA ALA A 607 14.97 3.67 17.31
C ALA A 607 15.81 2.57 17.99
N ALA A 608 16.51 2.91 19.08
CA ALA A 608 17.21 1.91 19.88
C ALA A 608 16.25 0.88 20.50
N ALA A 609 15.08 1.34 20.95
CA ALA A 609 14.07 0.49 21.57
C ALA A 609 13.40 -0.43 20.55
N TYR A 610 13.20 0.05 19.33
CA TYR A 610 12.67 -0.73 18.22
C TYR A 610 13.57 -1.94 17.92
N ASN A 611 14.89 -1.71 17.75
CA ASN A 611 15.86 -2.76 17.44
C ASN A 611 16.26 -3.61 18.66
N GLY A 612 16.58 -2.97 19.79
CA GLY A 612 17.20 -3.62 20.95
C GLY A 612 16.25 -3.93 22.12
N GLY A 613 15.00 -3.48 22.03
CA GLY A 613 13.97 -3.59 23.07
C GLY A 613 14.03 -2.48 24.12
N ALA A 614 12.87 -1.83 24.37
CA ALA A 614 12.75 -0.70 25.30
C ALA A 614 13.28 -0.99 26.71
N THR A 615 13.11 -2.21 27.23
CA THR A 615 13.62 -2.57 28.57
C THR A 615 15.15 -2.51 28.67
N ARG A 616 15.85 -2.91 27.59
CA ARG A 616 17.33 -2.86 27.56
C ARG A 616 17.81 -1.42 27.42
N VAL A 617 17.20 -0.66 26.52
CA VAL A 617 17.51 0.76 26.33
C VAL A 617 17.30 1.53 27.63
N ARG A 618 16.16 1.29 28.29
CA ARG A 618 15.89 1.80 29.63
C ARG A 618 17.07 1.48 30.55
N LYS A 619 17.39 0.20 30.78
CA LYS A 619 18.49 -0.23 31.68
C LYS A 619 19.84 0.44 31.34
N ALA A 620 20.15 0.61 30.06
CA ALA A 620 21.36 1.30 29.62
C ALA A 620 21.35 2.77 30.05
N ILE A 621 20.23 3.48 29.84
CA ILE A 621 20.04 4.86 30.30
C ILE A 621 20.13 4.95 31.83
N GLN A 622 19.52 4.02 32.57
CA GLN A 622 19.56 4.02 34.05
C GLN A 622 20.98 3.94 34.59
N HIS A 623 21.82 3.10 33.95
CA HIS A 623 23.13 2.77 34.48
C HIS A 623 24.24 3.70 33.96
N PHE A 624 24.13 4.17 32.72
CA PHE A 624 25.19 4.93 32.06
C PHE A 624 24.85 6.41 31.80
N GLY A 625 23.61 6.85 32.08
CA GLY A 625 23.18 8.22 31.81
C GLY A 625 23.42 8.59 30.35
N ASP A 626 24.11 9.69 30.11
CA ASP A 626 24.40 10.22 28.77
C ASP A 626 25.27 9.27 27.92
N ASN A 627 26.00 8.35 28.56
CA ASN A 627 26.88 7.38 27.87
C ASN A 627 26.17 6.08 27.45
N TRP A 628 24.84 5.99 27.58
CA TRP A 628 24.05 4.78 27.32
C TRP A 628 24.26 4.17 25.92
N GLN A 629 24.61 5.00 24.95
CA GLN A 629 24.79 4.64 23.54
C GLN A 629 26.12 3.90 23.29
N VAL A 630 27.18 4.28 24.00
CA VAL A 630 28.55 3.83 23.73
C VAL A 630 29.05 2.83 24.76
N ALA A 631 28.45 2.80 25.96
CA ALA A 631 28.87 1.96 27.08
C ALA A 631 29.11 0.49 26.71
N VAL A 632 30.31 -0.01 26.99
CA VAL A 632 30.72 -1.40 26.73
C VAL A 632 30.36 -2.24 27.96
N SER A 633 29.17 -2.82 27.97
CA SER A 633 28.72 -3.74 29.01
C SER A 633 27.84 -4.82 28.41
N SER A 634 28.15 -6.09 28.70
CA SER A 634 27.34 -7.24 28.26
C SER A 634 25.99 -7.32 28.99
N TYR A 635 25.93 -6.79 30.21
CA TYR A 635 24.77 -6.93 31.09
C TYR A 635 23.80 -5.74 31.01
N TYR A 636 24.31 -4.51 31.11
CA TYR A 636 23.47 -3.29 31.10
C TYR A 636 23.56 -2.51 29.77
N GLY A 637 24.53 -2.80 28.92
CA GLY A 637 24.75 -2.07 27.68
C GLY A 637 23.86 -2.51 26.51
N LEU A 638 23.82 -1.66 25.49
CA LEU A 638 23.23 -1.99 24.19
C LEU A 638 24.04 -3.08 23.48
N ARG A 639 23.37 -3.90 22.67
CA ARG A 639 24.03 -4.86 21.79
C ARG A 639 24.85 -4.11 20.72
N ASN A 640 25.93 -4.72 20.24
CA ASN A 640 26.74 -4.14 19.16
C ASN A 640 25.91 -3.88 17.88
N GLU A 641 24.94 -4.76 17.60
CA GLU A 641 23.97 -4.58 16.52
C GLU A 641 23.19 -3.26 16.68
N THR A 642 22.59 -3.02 17.86
CA THR A 642 21.86 -1.79 18.17
C THR A 642 22.77 -0.56 18.12
N LYS A 643 24.04 -0.66 18.52
CA LYS A 643 25.00 0.45 18.40
C LYS A 643 25.28 0.79 16.94
N SER A 644 25.44 -0.21 16.07
CA SER A 644 25.60 0.00 14.62
C SER A 644 24.32 0.54 13.99
N TYR A 645 23.16 0.07 14.45
CA TYR A 645 21.85 0.55 14.05
C TYR A 645 21.70 2.06 14.33
N LEU A 646 22.11 2.53 15.51
CA LEU A 646 22.07 3.95 15.85
C LEU A 646 23.02 4.82 15.01
N LYS A 647 24.16 4.28 14.55
CA LYS A 647 25.02 5.00 13.59
C LYS A 647 24.31 5.25 12.26
N LYS A 648 23.56 4.26 11.76
CA LYS A 648 22.72 4.44 10.57
C LYS A 648 21.63 5.48 10.83
N PHE A 649 20.91 5.34 11.95
CA PHE A 649 19.82 6.23 12.34
C PHE A 649 20.24 7.71 12.31
N ARG A 650 21.31 8.08 13.02
CA ARG A 650 21.79 9.48 13.09
C ARG A 650 22.18 10.05 11.74
N ALA A 651 22.81 9.24 10.90
CA ALA A 651 23.25 9.67 9.58
C ALA A 651 22.08 9.84 8.61
N VAL A 652 21.04 9.00 8.72
CA VAL A 652 19.80 9.17 7.95
C VAL A 652 19.00 10.37 8.45
N GLU A 653 18.80 10.56 9.76
CA GLU A 653 18.16 11.77 10.31
C GLU A 653 18.86 13.04 9.80
N SER A 654 20.18 13.11 9.93
CA SER A 654 20.98 14.25 9.46
C SER A 654 20.75 14.52 7.97
N TRP A 655 20.78 13.47 7.15
CA TRP A 655 20.52 13.62 5.72
C TRP A 655 19.09 14.08 5.41
N LEU A 656 18.08 13.53 6.09
CA LEU A 656 16.67 13.91 5.91
C LEU A 656 16.36 15.34 6.38
N THR A 657 17.14 15.89 7.31
CA THR A 657 16.98 17.29 7.77
C THR A 657 17.62 18.32 6.86
N VAL A 658 18.59 17.91 6.03
CA VAL A 658 19.37 18.80 5.15
C VAL A 658 18.92 18.73 3.69
N SER A 659 18.27 17.62 3.29
CA SER A 659 17.70 17.38 1.95
C SER A 659 16.21 17.70 1.91
#